data_AF-A0A511JA70-F1
#
_entry.id   AF-A0A511JA70-F1
#
_cell.length_a   1.000
_cell.length_b   1.000
_cell.length_c   1.000
_cell.angle_alpha   90.00
_cell.angle_beta   90.00
_cell.angle_gamma   90.00
#
_symmetry.space_group_name_H-M   'P 1'
#
loop_
_entity.id
_entity.type
_entity.pdbx_description
1 polymer ?
#
loop_
_entity_poly.entity_id
_entity_poly.type
_entity_poly.pdbx_seq_one_letter_code
_entity_poly.pdbx_strand_id
1 'polypeptide(L)'
;MTAAPTKALPYLDPALPVADRVADLVGRMTLAEKVGQMLQLDARDGVEGLVEDMFAGSLLHAKPAAVLAAHESTARTRLQIPLLVAEDCIHGHSFWVGATIFPTQLGMAASWDPDLLERAARATAVEVAATGVHWTFSPVLCIARDLRWGRVDETFGEDPVLIGELAAAMVRGYQGEGLHDETAVLATAKHFAGYSETQGGRDASESDISRRKLRSWFLPPFERVAREGCRTFMLGYQSMDGVPVTVNDWLLTEVLRGEWGYTGTLVTDWDNVGRMVWEQRTQPDHTHAAAAAIRAGNDMVMTTPEFFEGAQNAVRRGLVEEAALDAAVSRILTLKMELGLFENPRRPDAARQAAVIGCDEHTALNLEVARRSLVLLRNDGVLPLAGGCTAGPSQRAVAPEAAQSRRVLVVGPNAHDDHTQLGDWAGASGQADWLPEGHPRHMTETVLDGLRARVPAGWSVVHEPGAQVLTLEADPEGAFFPDGQPRPQVVVPAEPDETQIAAAVAAARDADYVVAVVGDRIELVGEGKSTATLELVGGQVALLDALAATGTPLVVVVIASKPLVLPDSALGAAAIVWAANPGMRGGQAITELLLGLVEPTGRLPISFARHAGQQPTYYNQVRGQHGSRYADLTQRPTFAFGEGLSYTTVEYDDLRILEPRVETADVLRARVTVRNTGSRPAVETVQAYIRDLVTSVTWADIELKAYRQVTLAPGESRVVEIDLPAAECSIVDAVGRRVVEAGDFELRVGPSSVPESQLVAPFTITA
;
A
#
# COMPACT_ATOMS: atom_id res chain seq x y z
N MET A 1 -8.00 -49.45 40.43
CA MET A 1 -7.76 -49.63 38.98
C MET A 1 -7.13 -48.36 38.48
N THR A 2 -5.83 -48.38 38.20
CA THR A 2 -5.09 -47.30 37.56
C THR A 2 -5.61 -47.15 36.14
N ALA A 3 -6.20 -45.99 35.81
CA ALA A 3 -6.58 -45.67 34.44
C ALA A 3 -5.34 -45.77 33.56
N ALA A 4 -5.41 -46.55 32.48
CA ALA A 4 -4.37 -46.58 31.47
C ALA A 4 -4.19 -45.16 30.93
N PRO A 5 -2.95 -44.68 30.72
CA PRO A 5 -2.73 -43.37 30.13
C PRO A 5 -3.40 -43.36 28.75
N THR A 6 -4.36 -42.47 28.56
CA THR A 6 -4.93 -42.17 27.25
C THR A 6 -3.76 -41.79 26.35
N LYS A 7 -3.44 -42.65 25.37
CA LYS A 7 -2.41 -42.35 24.37
C LYS A 7 -2.80 -41.03 23.71
N ALA A 8 -1.93 -40.01 23.81
CA ALA A 8 -2.12 -38.76 23.08
C ALA A 8 -2.31 -39.08 21.59
N LEU A 9 -3.28 -38.42 20.94
CA LEU A 9 -3.53 -38.61 19.51
C LEU A 9 -2.29 -38.15 18.73
N PRO A 10 -1.87 -38.85 17.66
CA PRO A 10 -0.63 -38.52 16.94
C PRO A 10 -0.57 -37.06 16.49
N TYR A 11 -1.66 -36.48 15.97
CA TYR A 11 -1.65 -35.07 15.57
C TYR A 11 -1.40 -34.07 16.71
N LEU A 12 -1.56 -34.47 17.97
CA LEU A 12 -1.28 -33.66 19.17
C LEU A 12 0.13 -33.88 19.73
N ASP A 13 0.93 -34.77 19.15
CA ASP A 13 2.29 -35.04 19.61
C ASP A 13 3.29 -34.13 18.86
N PRO A 14 3.83 -33.06 19.49
CA PRO A 14 4.76 -32.16 18.83
C PRO A 14 6.12 -32.79 18.52
N ALA A 15 6.40 -34.02 19.00
CA ALA A 15 7.61 -34.75 18.66
C ALA A 15 7.54 -35.45 17.29
N LEU A 16 6.34 -35.57 16.70
CA LEU A 16 6.16 -36.16 15.37
C LEU A 16 6.37 -35.13 14.26
N PRO A 17 6.87 -35.54 13.07
CA PRO A 17 6.94 -34.68 11.90
C PRO A 17 5.58 -34.04 11.57
N VAL A 18 5.58 -32.76 11.17
CA VAL A 18 4.35 -32.03 10.81
C VAL A 18 3.53 -32.80 9.77
N ALA A 19 4.18 -33.36 8.76
CA ALA A 19 3.50 -34.15 7.72
C ALA A 19 2.72 -35.37 8.30
N ASP A 20 3.29 -36.06 9.29
CA ASP A 20 2.64 -37.22 9.92
C ASP A 20 1.45 -36.78 10.78
N ARG A 21 1.61 -35.67 11.50
CA ARG A 21 0.55 -35.05 12.30
C ARG A 21 -0.62 -34.59 11.42
N VAL A 22 -0.33 -33.94 10.30
CA VAL A 22 -1.33 -33.49 9.32
C VAL A 22 -2.05 -34.69 8.71
N ALA A 23 -1.32 -35.73 8.28
CA ALA A 23 -1.92 -36.92 7.69
C ALA A 23 -2.87 -37.65 8.67
N ASP A 24 -2.46 -37.79 9.94
CA ASP A 24 -3.32 -38.34 10.99
C ASP A 24 -4.56 -37.48 11.23
N LEU A 25 -4.42 -36.14 11.26
CA LEU A 25 -5.54 -35.23 11.48
C LEU A 25 -6.54 -35.26 10.30
N VAL A 26 -6.06 -35.16 9.06
CA VAL A 26 -6.91 -35.22 7.85
C VAL A 26 -7.67 -36.55 7.79
N GLY A 27 -7.02 -37.66 8.12
CA GLY A 27 -7.66 -38.98 8.16
C GLY A 27 -8.76 -39.14 9.23
N ARG A 28 -8.84 -38.21 10.20
CA ARG A 28 -9.86 -38.18 11.26
C ARG A 28 -11.03 -37.24 10.95
N MET A 29 -10.89 -36.36 9.96
CA MET A 29 -11.89 -35.34 9.65
C MET A 29 -13.03 -35.91 8.82
N THR A 30 -14.24 -35.47 9.13
CA THR A 30 -15.42 -35.63 8.28
C THR A 30 -15.33 -34.68 7.08
N LEU A 31 -16.16 -34.91 6.06
CA LEU A 31 -16.27 -34.00 4.91
C LEU A 31 -16.60 -32.56 5.34
N ALA A 32 -17.54 -32.39 6.29
CA ALA A 32 -17.92 -31.07 6.79
C ALA A 32 -16.75 -30.35 7.50
N GLU A 33 -15.98 -31.07 8.33
CA GLU A 33 -14.78 -30.48 8.96
C GLU A 33 -13.69 -30.14 7.93
N LYS A 34 -13.51 -30.94 6.87
CA LYS A 34 -12.57 -30.64 5.78
C LYS A 34 -12.96 -29.36 5.05
N VAL A 35 -14.24 -29.25 4.65
CA VAL A 35 -14.77 -28.04 4.00
C VAL A 35 -14.68 -26.84 4.96
N GLY A 36 -15.00 -27.03 6.23
CA GLY A 36 -14.90 -25.99 7.25
C GLY A 36 -13.49 -25.43 7.40
N GLN A 37 -12.45 -26.27 7.35
CA GLN A 37 -11.06 -25.79 7.40
C GLN A 37 -10.65 -24.92 6.22
N MET A 38 -11.36 -25.01 5.09
CA MET A 38 -11.15 -24.12 3.95
C MET A 38 -11.90 -22.80 4.08
N LEU A 39 -12.73 -22.60 5.11
CA LEU A 39 -13.48 -21.35 5.28
C LEU A 39 -12.72 -20.33 6.13
N GLN A 40 -12.70 -19.10 5.63
CA GLN A 40 -12.43 -17.90 6.42
C GLN A 40 -13.70 -17.05 6.47
N LEU A 41 -14.26 -16.86 7.67
CA LEU A 41 -15.57 -16.19 7.84
C LEU A 41 -15.46 -14.90 8.65
N ASP A 42 -16.30 -13.94 8.30
CA ASP A 42 -16.43 -12.66 9.00
C ASP A 42 -17.02 -12.85 10.40
N ALA A 43 -16.30 -12.37 11.42
CA ALA A 43 -16.63 -12.54 12.82
C ALA A 43 -17.33 -11.32 13.46
N ARG A 44 -17.74 -10.31 12.67
CA ARG A 44 -18.38 -9.08 13.17
C ARG A 44 -19.63 -9.30 14.02
N ASP A 45 -20.44 -10.29 13.64
CA ASP A 45 -21.75 -10.60 14.25
C ASP A 45 -21.73 -11.75 15.26
N GLY A 46 -20.54 -12.31 15.54
CA GLY A 46 -20.35 -13.43 16.46
C GLY A 46 -19.61 -14.60 15.85
N VAL A 47 -19.18 -15.54 16.68
CA VAL A 47 -18.23 -16.61 16.29
C VAL A 47 -18.71 -18.03 16.57
N GLU A 48 -19.69 -18.20 17.45
CA GLU A 48 -20.07 -19.54 17.96
C GLU A 48 -20.51 -20.48 16.84
N GLY A 49 -21.49 -20.08 16.01
CA GLY A 49 -21.94 -20.89 14.87
C GLY A 49 -20.88 -21.05 13.78
N LEU A 50 -20.03 -20.04 13.56
CA LEU A 50 -18.94 -20.11 12.58
C LEU A 50 -17.93 -21.21 12.96
N VAL A 51 -17.65 -21.35 14.26
CA VAL A 51 -16.66 -22.30 14.78
C VAL A 51 -17.27 -23.67 15.06
N GLU A 52 -18.45 -23.74 15.69
CA GLU A 52 -19.04 -24.99 16.16
C GLU A 52 -19.90 -25.71 15.11
N ASP A 53 -20.57 -24.96 14.23
CA ASP A 53 -21.45 -25.54 13.20
C ASP A 53 -20.77 -25.62 11.83
N MET A 54 -20.00 -24.59 11.45
CA MET A 54 -19.31 -24.52 10.16
C MET A 54 -17.84 -24.95 10.20
N PHE A 55 -17.29 -25.20 11.39
CA PHE A 55 -15.91 -25.65 11.60
C PHE A 55 -14.85 -24.77 10.92
N ALA A 56 -15.08 -23.44 10.90
CA ALA A 56 -14.26 -22.49 10.17
C ALA A 56 -12.75 -22.70 10.43
N GLY A 57 -11.95 -22.61 9.37
CA GLY A 57 -10.50 -22.71 9.44
C GLY A 57 -9.86 -21.40 9.89
N SER A 58 -10.50 -20.28 9.56
CA SER A 58 -10.04 -18.94 9.90
C SER A 58 -11.21 -18.01 10.18
N LEU A 59 -10.93 -16.94 10.93
CA LEU A 59 -11.81 -15.78 11.07
C LEU A 59 -11.10 -14.51 10.58
N LEU A 60 -11.87 -13.51 10.16
CA LEU A 60 -11.42 -12.13 9.93
C LEU A 60 -12.41 -11.13 10.54
N HIS A 61 -11.97 -9.88 10.69
CA HIS A 61 -12.77 -8.77 11.24
C HIS A 61 -13.39 -9.12 12.61
N ALA A 62 -12.61 -9.80 13.44
CA ALA A 62 -13.03 -10.23 14.76
C ALA A 62 -12.82 -9.09 15.77
N LYS A 63 -13.92 -8.61 16.37
CA LYS A 63 -13.87 -7.71 17.53
C LYS A 63 -12.95 -8.33 18.61
N PRO A 64 -12.23 -7.55 19.43
CA PRO A 64 -11.27 -8.09 20.40
C PRO A 64 -11.84 -9.19 21.32
N ALA A 65 -13.07 -9.01 21.81
CA ALA A 65 -13.75 -10.00 22.64
C ALA A 65 -14.16 -11.27 21.87
N ALA A 66 -14.41 -11.16 20.55
CA ALA A 66 -14.78 -12.26 19.70
C ALA A 66 -13.61 -13.24 19.49
N VAL A 67 -12.35 -12.75 19.48
CA VAL A 67 -11.15 -13.61 19.41
C VAL A 67 -11.11 -14.57 20.60
N LEU A 68 -11.35 -14.08 21.82
CA LEU A 68 -11.41 -14.93 23.03
C LEU A 68 -12.55 -15.95 22.95
N ALA A 69 -13.75 -15.50 22.57
CA ALA A 69 -14.91 -16.38 22.41
C ALA A 69 -14.67 -17.48 21.37
N ALA A 70 -13.96 -17.17 20.28
CA ALA A 70 -13.64 -18.12 19.22
C ALA A 70 -12.72 -19.25 19.73
N HIS A 71 -11.75 -18.93 20.60
CA HIS A 71 -10.93 -19.95 21.25
C HIS A 71 -11.72 -20.84 22.22
N GLU A 72 -12.74 -20.31 22.90
CA GLU A 72 -13.61 -21.09 23.78
C GLU A 72 -14.51 -22.04 22.98
N SER A 73 -15.09 -21.56 21.88
CA SER A 73 -15.84 -22.37 20.92
C SER A 73 -14.99 -23.48 20.31
N THR A 74 -13.74 -23.16 19.93
CA THR A 74 -12.79 -24.16 19.38
C THR A 74 -12.61 -25.34 20.34
N ALA A 75 -12.52 -25.10 21.65
CA ALA A 75 -12.36 -26.15 22.66
C ALA A 75 -13.58 -27.08 22.80
N ARG A 76 -14.76 -26.65 22.34
CA ARG A 76 -16.00 -27.46 22.31
C ARG A 76 -16.12 -28.33 21.06
N THR A 77 -15.34 -28.05 20.02
CA THR A 77 -15.33 -28.86 18.79
C THR A 77 -14.65 -30.22 19.02
N ARG A 78 -15.01 -31.22 18.20
CA ARG A 78 -14.57 -32.61 18.34
C ARG A 78 -13.04 -32.80 18.22
N LEU A 79 -12.41 -32.07 17.30
CA LEU A 79 -10.97 -32.19 17.01
C LEU A 79 -10.14 -31.03 17.57
N GLN A 80 -10.79 -29.97 18.06
CA GLN A 80 -10.14 -28.80 18.68
C GLN A 80 -9.06 -28.17 17.79
N ILE A 81 -9.32 -28.09 16.48
CA ILE A 81 -8.37 -27.52 15.51
C ILE A 81 -8.31 -26.00 15.73
N PRO A 82 -7.13 -25.42 16.03
CA PRO A 82 -7.01 -23.98 16.29
C PRO A 82 -7.35 -23.15 15.05
N LEU A 83 -7.86 -21.95 15.26
CA LEU A 83 -8.20 -20.99 14.20
C LEU A 83 -6.97 -20.20 13.74
N LEU A 84 -6.96 -19.84 12.45
CA LEU A 84 -6.23 -18.64 12.02
C LEU A 84 -7.12 -17.43 12.29
N VAL A 85 -6.54 -16.33 12.75
CA VAL A 85 -7.26 -15.07 12.97
C VAL A 85 -6.52 -14.02 12.15
N ALA A 86 -7.23 -13.41 11.22
CA ALA A 86 -6.69 -12.44 10.29
C ALA A 86 -7.31 -11.07 10.47
N GLU A 87 -6.57 -10.04 10.09
CA GLU A 87 -7.05 -8.66 10.07
C GLU A 87 -6.35 -7.85 8.97
N ASP A 88 -7.05 -6.88 8.39
CA ASP A 88 -6.43 -5.88 7.52
C ASP A 88 -5.61 -4.92 8.39
N CYS A 89 -4.28 -5.08 8.38
CA CYS A 89 -3.33 -4.22 9.11
C CYS A 89 -2.44 -3.52 8.08
N ILE A 90 -3.06 -2.65 7.28
CA ILE A 90 -2.53 -2.17 5.99
C ILE A 90 -1.35 -1.21 6.18
N HIS A 91 -1.47 -0.27 7.10
CA HIS A 91 -0.41 0.70 7.43
C HIS A 91 -0.34 0.96 8.94
N GLY A 92 -0.33 -0.14 9.70
CA GLY A 92 -0.51 -0.16 11.16
C GLY A 92 -1.57 -1.19 11.54
N HIS A 93 -1.88 -1.34 12.83
CA HIS A 93 -3.02 -2.17 13.24
C HIS A 93 -4.33 -1.39 13.02
N SER A 94 -4.76 -1.33 11.75
CA SER A 94 -5.79 -0.43 11.20
C SER A 94 -7.05 -0.29 12.05
N PHE A 95 -7.59 -1.39 12.56
CA PHE A 95 -8.87 -1.40 13.27
C PHE A 95 -8.75 -1.69 14.76
N TRP A 96 -7.57 -1.43 15.35
CA TRP A 96 -7.37 -1.52 16.79
C TRP A 96 -7.31 -0.14 17.44
N VAL A 97 -8.14 0.05 18.47
CA VAL A 97 -8.18 1.32 19.21
C VAL A 97 -6.83 1.59 19.87
N GLY A 98 -6.27 2.76 19.62
CA GLY A 98 -5.00 3.15 20.23
C GLY A 98 -3.73 2.61 19.56
N ALA A 99 -3.85 1.87 18.46
CA ALA A 99 -2.69 1.39 17.71
C ALA A 99 -1.98 2.50 16.93
N THR A 100 -0.72 2.25 16.59
CA THR A 100 0.08 3.16 15.76
C THR A 100 -0.34 3.06 14.29
N ILE A 101 -0.79 4.18 13.69
CA ILE A 101 -1.17 4.25 12.27
C ILE A 101 -0.16 5.07 11.48
N PHE A 102 0.66 4.38 10.69
CA PHE A 102 1.69 4.90 9.79
C PHE A 102 1.10 5.58 8.56
N PRO A 103 1.90 6.32 7.76
CA PRO A 103 1.47 6.74 6.43
C PRO A 103 0.98 5.55 5.60
N THR A 104 0.06 5.79 4.66
CA THR A 104 -0.37 4.75 3.69
C THR A 104 0.82 4.22 2.90
N GLN A 105 0.70 3.03 2.30
CA GLN A 105 1.79 2.43 1.52
C GLN A 105 2.34 3.38 0.44
N LEU A 106 1.49 4.18 -0.21
CA LEU A 106 1.93 5.17 -1.20
C LEU A 106 2.75 6.29 -0.55
N GLY A 107 2.34 6.76 0.63
CA GLY A 107 3.09 7.71 1.43
C GLY A 107 4.44 7.14 1.88
N MET A 108 4.46 5.91 2.41
CA MET A 108 5.70 5.21 2.79
C MET A 108 6.64 5.02 1.59
N ALA A 109 6.11 4.69 0.41
CA ALA A 109 6.91 4.51 -0.81
C ALA A 109 7.66 5.78 -1.21
N ALA A 110 7.13 6.97 -0.89
CA ALA A 110 7.82 8.22 -1.16
C ALA A 110 9.14 8.38 -0.39
N SER A 111 9.38 7.58 0.66
CA SER A 111 10.66 7.54 1.38
C SER A 111 11.78 6.84 0.61
N TRP A 112 11.44 5.91 -0.30
CA TRP A 112 12.39 5.02 -0.99
C TRP A 112 13.35 4.30 -0.02
N ASP A 113 12.86 3.94 1.17
CA ASP A 113 13.67 3.41 2.27
C ASP A 113 13.11 2.04 2.73
N PRO A 114 13.61 0.92 2.18
CA PRO A 114 13.12 -0.41 2.54
C PRO A 114 13.37 -0.74 4.02
N ASP A 115 14.48 -0.29 4.60
CA ASP A 115 14.80 -0.55 6.01
C ASP A 115 13.77 0.13 6.94
N LEU A 116 13.34 1.33 6.57
CA LEU A 116 12.31 2.07 7.30
C LEU A 116 10.93 1.37 7.23
N LEU A 117 10.57 0.83 6.07
CA LEU A 117 9.32 0.08 5.90
C LEU A 117 9.35 -1.27 6.61
N GLU A 118 10.50 -1.95 6.62
CA GLU A 118 10.69 -3.17 7.42
C GLU A 118 10.46 -2.90 8.91
N ARG A 119 11.00 -1.80 9.44
CA ARG A 119 10.77 -1.37 10.83
C ARG A 119 9.29 -1.03 11.09
N ALA A 120 8.61 -0.35 10.17
CA ALA A 120 7.20 -0.02 10.32
C ALA A 120 6.29 -1.27 10.32
N ALA A 121 6.55 -2.22 9.40
CA ALA A 121 5.88 -3.51 9.38
C ALA A 121 6.20 -4.33 10.64
N ARG A 122 7.45 -4.26 11.14
CA ARG A 122 7.86 -4.94 12.37
C ARG A 122 7.11 -4.42 13.59
N ALA A 123 7.04 -3.10 13.77
CA ALA A 123 6.24 -2.46 14.81
C ALA A 123 4.76 -2.85 14.73
N THR A 124 4.19 -2.80 13.51
CA THR A 124 2.80 -3.24 13.26
C THR A 124 2.59 -4.67 13.72
N ALA A 125 3.44 -5.61 13.29
CA ALA A 125 3.30 -7.01 13.68
C ALA A 125 3.45 -7.24 15.20
N VAL A 126 4.33 -6.49 15.88
CA VAL A 126 4.48 -6.57 17.34
C VAL A 126 3.20 -6.17 18.06
N GLU A 127 2.51 -5.11 17.59
CA GLU A 127 1.21 -4.67 18.10
C GLU A 127 0.12 -5.71 17.80
N VAL A 128 0.02 -6.16 16.56
CA VAL A 128 -1.01 -7.11 16.10
C VAL A 128 -0.89 -8.48 16.79
N ALA A 129 0.32 -9.03 16.91
CA ALA A 129 0.50 -10.34 17.55
C ALA A 129 0.11 -10.33 19.04
N ALA A 130 0.09 -9.17 19.71
CA ALA A 130 -0.38 -9.07 21.10
C ALA A 130 -1.90 -9.21 21.23
N THR A 131 -2.65 -9.07 20.14
CA THR A 131 -4.13 -9.05 20.12
C THR A 131 -4.74 -10.40 19.77
N GLY A 132 -3.91 -11.43 19.53
CA GLY A 132 -4.36 -12.76 19.12
C GLY A 132 -4.67 -12.88 17.62
N VAL A 133 -4.29 -11.87 16.83
CA VAL A 133 -4.29 -11.94 15.37
C VAL A 133 -2.97 -12.55 14.91
N HIS A 134 -3.05 -13.51 13.99
CA HIS A 134 -1.90 -14.29 13.50
C HIS A 134 -1.43 -13.82 12.12
N TRP A 135 -2.27 -13.07 11.41
CA TRP A 135 -2.19 -12.95 9.97
C TRP A 135 -2.69 -11.58 9.52
N THR A 136 -1.90 -10.88 8.72
CA THR A 136 -2.35 -9.63 8.08
C THR A 136 -2.51 -9.77 6.58
N PHE A 137 -3.55 -9.13 6.03
CA PHE A 137 -3.75 -8.98 4.59
C PHE A 137 -2.94 -7.82 4.02
N SER A 138 -1.62 -7.86 4.21
CA SER A 138 -0.64 -6.85 3.83
C SER A 138 0.72 -7.51 3.57
N PRO A 139 1.58 -7.00 2.66
CA PRO A 139 1.42 -5.77 1.89
C PRO A 139 0.67 -5.92 0.56
N VAL A 140 0.20 -4.79 0.04
CA VAL A 140 -0.36 -4.66 -1.30
C VAL A 140 0.75 -4.47 -2.34
N LEU A 141 0.78 -5.35 -3.34
CA LEU A 141 1.75 -5.40 -4.45
C LEU A 141 1.13 -4.99 -5.79
N CYS A 142 -0.12 -4.51 -5.77
CA CYS A 142 -0.73 -3.85 -6.91
C CYS A 142 0.15 -2.70 -7.41
N ILE A 143 0.23 -2.53 -8.73
CA ILE A 143 0.99 -1.47 -9.40
C ILE A 143 0.03 -0.40 -9.91
N ALA A 144 0.23 0.86 -9.51
CA ALA A 144 -0.67 1.96 -9.84
C ALA A 144 -0.51 2.41 -11.31
N ARG A 145 -1.21 1.72 -12.22
CA ARG A 145 -1.15 1.98 -13.68
C ARG A 145 -2.23 2.93 -14.18
N ASP A 146 -3.29 3.13 -13.39
CA ASP A 146 -4.38 4.06 -13.67
C ASP A 146 -4.74 4.85 -12.40
N LEU A 147 -4.52 6.17 -12.43
CA LEU A 147 -4.74 7.04 -11.26
C LEU A 147 -6.23 7.14 -10.87
N ARG A 148 -7.15 6.72 -11.75
CA ARG A 148 -8.60 6.73 -11.45
C ARG A 148 -8.99 5.69 -10.43
N TRP A 149 -8.21 4.61 -10.34
CA TRP A 149 -8.47 3.53 -9.40
C TRP A 149 -8.55 4.03 -7.96
N GLY A 150 -9.52 3.51 -7.22
CA GLY A 150 -9.83 3.97 -5.85
C GLY A 150 -8.75 3.62 -4.84
N ARG A 151 -7.98 2.56 -5.08
CA ARG A 151 -7.05 1.93 -4.12
C ARG A 151 -5.57 2.20 -4.42
N VAL A 152 -5.28 3.34 -5.06
CA VAL A 152 -3.91 3.71 -5.43
C VAL A 152 -3.05 3.99 -4.19
N ASP A 153 -3.64 4.48 -3.12
CA ASP A 153 -3.02 4.76 -1.82
C ASP A 153 -2.45 3.52 -1.13
N GLU A 154 -3.07 2.37 -1.37
CA GLU A 154 -2.60 1.08 -0.89
C GLU A 154 -1.35 0.60 -1.63
N THR A 155 -1.00 1.14 -2.79
CA THR A 155 0.14 0.67 -3.59
C THR A 155 1.47 1.29 -3.14
N PHE A 156 2.59 0.73 -3.59
CA PHE A 156 3.89 1.43 -3.54
C PHE A 156 4.19 2.27 -4.80
N GLY A 157 3.16 2.64 -5.57
CA GLY A 157 3.29 3.44 -6.77
C GLY A 157 3.34 2.65 -8.08
N GLU A 158 4.06 3.15 -9.08
CA GLU A 158 3.93 2.72 -10.49
C GLU A 158 5.11 1.88 -11.03
N ASP A 159 6.05 1.50 -10.17
CA ASP A 159 7.31 0.85 -10.58
C ASP A 159 7.49 -0.57 -10.01
N PRO A 160 7.72 -1.61 -10.86
CA PRO A 160 7.86 -2.98 -10.37
C PRO A 160 9.05 -3.23 -9.44
N VAL A 161 10.18 -2.52 -9.63
CA VAL A 161 11.39 -2.70 -8.81
C VAL A 161 11.18 -2.07 -7.44
N LEU A 162 10.66 -0.83 -7.39
CA LEU A 162 10.35 -0.16 -6.14
C LEU A 162 9.30 -0.94 -5.33
N ILE A 163 8.21 -1.40 -5.97
CA ILE A 163 7.21 -2.26 -5.32
C ILE A 163 7.88 -3.52 -4.77
N GLY A 164 8.74 -4.17 -5.55
CA GLY A 164 9.43 -5.40 -5.12
C GLY A 164 10.33 -5.20 -3.90
N GLU A 165 11.13 -4.13 -3.88
CA GLU A 165 12.02 -3.81 -2.74
C GLU A 165 11.24 -3.54 -1.46
N LEU A 166 10.21 -2.68 -1.56
CA LEU A 166 9.44 -2.23 -0.41
C LEU A 166 8.51 -3.33 0.12
N ALA A 167 7.89 -4.11 -0.77
CA ALA A 167 7.06 -5.25 -0.39
C ALA A 167 7.89 -6.34 0.30
N ALA A 168 9.06 -6.68 -0.25
CA ALA A 168 9.97 -7.64 0.37
C ALA A 168 10.37 -7.21 1.80
N ALA A 169 10.67 -5.93 1.99
CA ALA A 169 10.99 -5.37 3.30
C ALA A 169 9.83 -5.46 4.28
N MET A 170 8.61 -5.09 3.87
CA MET A 170 7.43 -5.22 4.74
C MET A 170 7.11 -6.69 5.07
N VAL A 171 7.26 -7.62 4.11
CA VAL A 171 7.09 -9.06 4.38
C VAL A 171 8.07 -9.55 5.45
N ARG A 172 9.36 -9.16 5.39
CA ARG A 172 10.33 -9.49 6.45
C ARG A 172 9.94 -8.89 7.79
N GLY A 173 9.55 -7.61 7.81
CA GLY A 173 9.12 -6.94 9.04
C GLY A 173 7.91 -7.62 9.70
N TYR A 174 6.90 -7.98 8.91
CA TYR A 174 5.72 -8.69 9.43
C TYR A 174 6.06 -10.08 9.96
N GLN A 175 6.84 -10.85 9.20
CA GLN A 175 7.12 -12.25 9.51
C GLN A 175 8.28 -12.45 10.47
N GLY A 176 9.04 -11.40 10.80
CA GLY A 176 10.10 -11.42 11.80
C GLY A 176 11.10 -12.55 11.61
N GLU A 177 11.40 -13.27 12.69
CA GLU A 177 12.30 -14.44 12.67
C GLU A 177 11.61 -15.73 12.15
N GLY A 178 10.43 -15.61 11.54
CA GLY A 178 9.67 -16.69 10.93
C GLY A 178 8.50 -17.19 11.78
N LEU A 179 7.98 -18.37 11.44
CA LEU A 179 6.70 -18.88 11.97
C LEU A 179 6.66 -19.11 13.48
N HIS A 180 7.81 -19.31 14.14
CA HIS A 180 7.89 -19.52 15.59
C HIS A 180 8.04 -18.22 16.39
N ASP A 181 8.21 -17.07 15.73
CA ASP A 181 8.22 -15.78 16.38
C ASP A 181 6.79 -15.43 16.83
N GLU A 182 6.54 -15.46 18.14
CA GLU A 182 5.25 -15.10 18.75
C GLU A 182 4.98 -13.59 18.70
N THR A 183 5.95 -12.80 18.25
CA THR A 183 5.76 -11.38 17.98
C THR A 183 5.46 -11.07 16.52
N ALA A 184 5.65 -12.03 15.61
CA ALA A 184 5.38 -11.89 14.18
C ALA A 184 3.95 -12.27 13.79
N VAL A 185 3.55 -11.85 12.59
CA VAL A 185 2.31 -12.25 11.92
C VAL A 185 2.62 -12.69 10.49
N LEU A 186 1.76 -13.54 9.92
CA LEU A 186 1.84 -13.91 8.51
C LEU A 186 1.61 -12.67 7.63
N ALA A 187 2.44 -12.49 6.61
CA ALA A 187 2.23 -11.49 5.57
C ALA A 187 1.47 -12.08 4.39
N THR A 188 0.63 -11.26 3.73
CA THR A 188 -0.12 -11.61 2.53
C THR A 188 0.24 -10.72 1.36
N ALA A 189 0.77 -11.31 0.29
CA ALA A 189 0.90 -10.60 -0.97
C ALA A 189 -0.49 -10.47 -1.65
N LYS A 190 -1.02 -9.25 -1.75
CA LYS A 190 -2.32 -8.98 -2.41
C LYS A 190 -2.24 -7.85 -3.44
N HIS A 191 -3.04 -7.79 -4.49
CA HIS A 191 -4.06 -8.76 -4.91
C HIS A 191 -3.52 -9.46 -6.16
N PHE A 192 -3.13 -10.72 -6.02
CA PHE A 192 -2.47 -11.50 -7.06
C PHE A 192 -3.49 -11.91 -8.13
N ALA A 193 -3.40 -11.51 -9.40
CA ALA A 193 -2.57 -10.43 -9.95
C ALA A 193 -3.33 -9.68 -11.05
N GLY A 194 -2.97 -8.42 -11.31
CA GLY A 194 -3.56 -7.61 -12.39
C GLY A 194 -4.72 -6.70 -11.97
N TYR A 195 -5.10 -6.72 -10.70
CA TYR A 195 -6.26 -6.00 -10.16
C TYR A 195 -6.23 -4.47 -10.37
N SER A 196 -5.03 -3.89 -10.42
CA SER A 196 -4.84 -2.43 -10.47
C SER A 196 -4.83 -1.82 -11.87
N GLU A 197 -4.97 -2.62 -12.93
CA GLU A 197 -5.17 -2.12 -14.29
C GLU A 197 -6.37 -2.81 -14.95
N THR A 198 -7.54 -2.25 -14.67
CA THR A 198 -8.84 -2.70 -15.19
C THR A 198 -9.45 -1.62 -16.08
N GLN A 199 -10.46 -1.98 -16.86
CA GLN A 199 -11.10 -1.06 -17.80
C GLN A 199 -11.60 0.23 -17.12
N GLY A 200 -10.96 1.34 -17.47
CA GLY A 200 -11.34 2.67 -16.95
C GLY A 200 -10.92 2.94 -15.51
N GLY A 201 -10.05 2.10 -14.94
CA GLY A 201 -9.60 2.23 -13.54
C GLY A 201 -10.74 2.03 -12.53
N ARG A 202 -11.76 1.24 -12.88
CA ARG A 202 -12.89 0.92 -12.00
C ARG A 202 -12.60 -0.32 -11.18
N ASP A 203 -13.09 -0.34 -9.95
CA ASP A 203 -12.93 -1.48 -9.08
C ASP A 203 -13.51 -2.77 -9.71
N ALA A 204 -12.71 -3.83 -9.69
CA ALA A 204 -12.99 -5.19 -10.18
C ALA A 204 -13.61 -5.31 -11.58
N SER A 205 -13.52 -4.28 -12.43
CA SER A 205 -13.90 -4.37 -13.84
C SER A 205 -12.93 -5.29 -14.61
N GLU A 206 -13.27 -5.65 -15.85
CA GLU A 206 -12.44 -6.55 -16.67
C GLU A 206 -10.99 -6.02 -16.79
N SER A 207 -10.03 -6.92 -16.65
CA SER A 207 -8.61 -6.64 -16.79
C SER A 207 -8.09 -7.22 -18.11
N ASP A 208 -7.97 -6.37 -19.12
CA ASP A 208 -7.47 -6.75 -20.46
C ASP A 208 -5.93 -6.86 -20.47
N ILE A 209 -5.38 -7.72 -19.61
CA ILE A 209 -3.95 -7.92 -19.44
C ILE A 209 -3.55 -9.29 -19.98
N SER A 210 -2.93 -9.30 -21.15
CA SER A 210 -2.30 -10.51 -21.69
C SER A 210 -1.23 -11.08 -20.74
N ARG A 211 -0.98 -12.39 -20.81
CA ARG A 211 0.10 -13.07 -20.05
C ARG A 211 1.46 -12.37 -20.17
N ARG A 212 1.80 -11.87 -21.37
CA ARG A 212 3.03 -11.10 -21.61
C ARG A 212 3.05 -9.84 -20.76
N LYS A 213 2.00 -9.02 -20.85
CA LYS A 213 1.88 -7.75 -20.09
C LYS A 213 1.90 -8.00 -18.58
N LEU A 214 1.25 -9.07 -18.11
CA LEU A 214 1.25 -9.46 -16.71
C LEU A 214 2.68 -9.79 -16.21
N ARG A 215 3.41 -10.62 -16.97
CA ARG A 215 4.83 -10.93 -16.70
C ARG A 215 5.75 -9.71 -16.79
N SER A 216 5.45 -8.78 -17.67
CA SER A 216 6.25 -7.56 -17.85
C SER A 216 6.18 -6.67 -16.61
N TRP A 217 4.97 -6.40 -16.10
CA TRP A 217 4.73 -5.25 -15.23
C TRP A 217 4.13 -5.58 -13.86
N PHE A 218 3.46 -6.71 -13.71
CA PHE A 218 2.65 -7.02 -12.52
C PHE A 218 3.27 -8.13 -11.68
N LEU A 219 3.72 -9.21 -12.33
CA LEU A 219 4.26 -10.37 -11.63
C LEU A 219 5.61 -10.18 -10.93
N PRO A 220 6.55 -9.31 -11.39
CA PRO A 220 7.88 -9.21 -10.75
C PRO A 220 7.87 -9.03 -9.22
N PRO A 221 7.10 -8.10 -8.62
CA PRO A 221 7.07 -7.99 -7.16
C PRO A 221 6.48 -9.22 -6.47
N PHE A 222 5.46 -9.86 -7.06
CA PHE A 222 4.87 -11.09 -6.52
C PHE A 222 5.84 -12.27 -6.58
N GLU A 223 6.55 -12.43 -7.69
CA GLU A 223 7.56 -13.48 -7.85
C GLU A 223 8.65 -13.35 -6.78
N ARG A 224 9.12 -12.12 -6.56
CA ARG A 224 10.13 -11.84 -5.55
C ARG A 224 9.68 -12.28 -4.16
N VAL A 225 8.53 -11.79 -3.69
CA VAL A 225 8.08 -12.11 -2.32
C VAL A 225 7.66 -13.57 -2.17
N ALA A 226 7.21 -14.23 -3.25
CA ALA A 226 6.97 -15.68 -3.25
C ALA A 226 8.27 -16.46 -3.01
N ARG A 227 9.36 -16.08 -3.70
CA ARG A 227 10.69 -16.70 -3.56
C ARG A 227 11.37 -16.35 -2.23
N GLU A 228 11.09 -15.17 -1.68
CA GLU A 228 11.61 -14.72 -0.37
C GLU A 228 10.76 -15.23 0.82
N GLY A 229 9.72 -16.03 0.58
CA GLY A 229 9.02 -16.76 1.64
C GLY A 229 7.88 -16.00 2.32
N CYS A 230 7.23 -15.07 1.61
CA CYS A 230 5.88 -14.60 1.97
C CYS A 230 4.97 -15.81 2.16
N ARG A 231 4.23 -15.87 3.26
CA ARG A 231 3.52 -17.10 3.65
C ARG A 231 2.14 -17.24 3.04
N THR A 232 1.49 -16.14 2.67
CA THR A 232 0.15 -16.18 2.09
C THR A 232 0.01 -15.28 0.87
N PHE A 233 -0.86 -15.69 -0.06
CA PHE A 233 -1.21 -14.91 -1.26
C PHE A 233 -2.72 -14.76 -1.32
N MET A 234 -3.18 -13.53 -1.58
CA MET A 234 -4.60 -13.26 -1.79
C MET A 234 -4.89 -13.08 -3.28
N LEU A 235 -5.90 -13.80 -3.77
CA LEU A 235 -6.28 -13.81 -5.18
C LEU A 235 -7.19 -12.63 -5.51
N GLY A 236 -6.84 -11.82 -6.52
CA GLY A 236 -7.62 -10.62 -6.87
C GLY A 236 -9.05 -10.91 -7.35
N TYR A 237 -9.92 -9.91 -7.17
CA TYR A 237 -11.34 -9.97 -7.57
C TYR A 237 -11.56 -10.18 -9.06
N GLN A 238 -10.80 -9.48 -9.88
CA GLN A 238 -11.10 -9.20 -11.27
C GLN A 238 -10.99 -10.44 -12.18
N SER A 239 -11.66 -10.34 -13.33
CA SER A 239 -11.50 -11.27 -14.45
C SER A 239 -10.39 -10.78 -15.40
N MET A 240 -9.64 -11.73 -15.98
CA MET A 240 -8.72 -11.50 -17.08
C MET A 240 -9.10 -12.40 -18.26
N ASP A 241 -9.39 -11.79 -19.41
CA ASP A 241 -9.89 -12.48 -20.60
C ASP A 241 -11.12 -13.36 -20.31
N GLY A 242 -12.01 -12.89 -19.43
CA GLY A 242 -13.22 -13.60 -19.00
C GLY A 242 -13.01 -14.68 -17.93
N VAL A 243 -11.79 -14.85 -17.42
CA VAL A 243 -11.46 -15.84 -16.38
C VAL A 243 -11.10 -15.14 -15.06
N PRO A 244 -11.93 -15.26 -14.00
CA PRO A 244 -11.60 -14.77 -12.66
C PRO A 244 -10.32 -15.42 -12.12
N VAL A 245 -9.48 -14.67 -11.40
CA VAL A 245 -8.22 -15.17 -10.82
C VAL A 245 -8.44 -16.46 -10.03
N THR A 246 -9.52 -16.52 -9.24
CA THR A 246 -9.90 -17.67 -8.40
C THR A 246 -9.94 -19.00 -9.16
N VAL A 247 -10.14 -18.97 -10.48
CA VAL A 247 -10.18 -20.16 -11.34
C VAL A 247 -9.19 -20.09 -12.51
N ASN A 248 -8.16 -19.23 -12.41
CA ASN A 248 -7.18 -19.02 -13.46
C ASN A 248 -6.02 -20.02 -13.33
N ASP A 249 -6.14 -21.16 -14.02
CA ASP A 249 -5.17 -22.27 -13.96
C ASP A 249 -3.73 -21.86 -14.35
N TRP A 250 -3.58 -20.98 -15.34
CA TRP A 250 -2.27 -20.49 -15.74
C TRP A 250 -1.58 -19.72 -14.60
N LEU A 251 -2.31 -18.85 -13.89
CA LEU A 251 -1.73 -18.10 -12.78
C LEU A 251 -1.46 -18.95 -11.55
N LEU A 252 -2.45 -19.74 -11.12
CA LEU A 252 -2.37 -20.47 -9.87
C LEU A 252 -1.48 -21.71 -10.01
N THR A 253 -1.72 -22.52 -11.03
CA THR A 253 -1.04 -23.81 -11.21
C THR A 253 0.29 -23.64 -11.95
N GLU A 254 0.27 -23.07 -13.16
CA GLU A 254 1.48 -23.02 -14.00
C GLU A 254 2.52 -22.04 -13.45
N VAL A 255 2.12 -20.80 -13.12
CA VAL A 255 3.03 -19.74 -12.67
C VAL A 255 3.37 -19.87 -11.17
N LEU A 256 2.37 -19.69 -10.29
CA LEU A 256 2.62 -19.57 -8.85
C LEU A 256 3.12 -20.89 -8.24
N ARG A 257 2.38 -22.00 -8.42
CA ARG A 257 2.78 -23.31 -7.88
C ARG A 257 3.86 -23.99 -8.71
N GLY A 258 3.86 -23.80 -10.03
CA GLY A 258 4.78 -24.44 -10.97
C GLY A 258 6.12 -23.70 -11.07
N GLU A 259 6.17 -22.64 -11.87
CA GLU A 259 7.40 -21.89 -12.20
C GLU A 259 8.09 -21.30 -10.97
N TRP A 260 7.33 -20.82 -9.98
CA TRP A 260 7.89 -20.23 -8.77
C TRP A 260 8.10 -21.24 -7.65
N GLY A 261 7.44 -22.40 -7.73
CA GLY A 261 7.50 -23.42 -6.68
C GLY A 261 6.90 -22.96 -5.35
N TYR A 262 5.94 -22.03 -5.37
CA TYR A 262 5.38 -21.46 -4.16
C TYR A 262 4.63 -22.50 -3.33
N THR A 263 4.97 -22.63 -2.05
CA THR A 263 4.39 -23.63 -1.13
C THR A 263 3.48 -23.05 -0.05
N GLY A 264 3.35 -21.72 0.03
CA GLY A 264 2.51 -21.07 1.03
C GLY A 264 1.01 -21.24 0.79
N THR A 265 0.19 -20.60 1.61
CA THR A 265 -1.28 -20.76 1.57
C THR A 265 -1.93 -19.70 0.66
N LEU A 266 -2.94 -20.09 -0.12
CA LEU A 266 -3.76 -19.17 -0.90
C LEU A 266 -5.04 -18.81 -0.14
N VAL A 267 -5.47 -17.57 -0.26
CA VAL A 267 -6.80 -17.14 0.18
C VAL A 267 -7.47 -16.36 -0.93
N THR A 268 -8.77 -16.54 -1.11
CA THR A 268 -9.52 -15.67 -2.01
C THR A 268 -9.66 -14.27 -1.42
N ASP A 269 -9.92 -13.27 -2.25
CA ASP A 269 -10.50 -12.01 -1.76
C ASP A 269 -11.96 -12.20 -1.35
N TRP A 270 -12.58 -11.12 -0.85
CA TRP A 270 -13.91 -11.12 -0.25
C TRP A 270 -14.99 -11.68 -1.19
N ASP A 271 -15.53 -12.84 -0.82
CA ASP A 271 -16.58 -13.52 -1.55
C ASP A 271 -16.25 -13.81 -3.03
N ASN A 272 -14.98 -13.98 -3.43
CA ASN A 272 -14.68 -14.25 -4.84
C ASN A 272 -15.44 -15.47 -5.40
N VAL A 273 -15.69 -16.49 -4.56
CA VAL A 273 -16.42 -17.69 -4.99
C VAL A 273 -17.90 -17.39 -5.22
N GLY A 274 -18.53 -16.58 -4.35
CA GLY A 274 -19.90 -16.10 -4.56
C GLY A 274 -20.02 -15.14 -5.74
N ARG A 275 -19.08 -14.22 -5.90
CA ARG A 275 -19.03 -13.24 -7.01
C ARG A 275 -19.01 -13.89 -8.38
N MET A 276 -18.40 -15.08 -8.54
CA MET A 276 -18.51 -15.87 -9.77
C MET A 276 -19.95 -16.22 -10.15
N VAL A 277 -20.87 -16.29 -9.18
CA VAL A 277 -22.28 -16.63 -9.37
C VAL A 277 -23.15 -15.39 -9.55
N TRP A 278 -23.09 -14.42 -8.62
CA TRP A 278 -24.07 -13.34 -8.58
C TRP A 278 -23.63 -12.08 -9.34
N GLU A 279 -22.32 -11.83 -9.47
CA GLU A 279 -21.77 -10.62 -10.08
C GLU A 279 -21.20 -10.90 -11.48
N GLN A 280 -20.20 -11.76 -11.57
CA GLN A 280 -19.46 -12.07 -12.80
C GLN A 280 -20.20 -13.07 -13.70
N ARG A 281 -21.17 -13.81 -13.13
CA ARG A 281 -22.04 -14.75 -13.86
C ARG A 281 -21.27 -15.83 -14.65
N THR A 282 -20.10 -16.23 -14.15
CA THR A 282 -19.26 -17.28 -14.75
C THR A 282 -19.60 -18.68 -14.24
N GLN A 283 -20.32 -18.78 -13.12
CA GLN A 283 -20.77 -20.04 -12.52
C GLN A 283 -22.30 -20.05 -12.34
N PRO A 284 -22.98 -21.19 -12.57
CA PRO A 284 -24.44 -21.26 -12.52
C PRO A 284 -25.02 -21.28 -11.10
N ASP A 285 -24.27 -21.79 -10.12
CA ASP A 285 -24.65 -21.88 -8.72
C ASP A 285 -23.41 -22.08 -7.82
N HIS A 286 -23.59 -21.95 -6.50
CA HIS A 286 -22.52 -22.10 -5.50
C HIS A 286 -21.92 -23.52 -5.45
N THR A 287 -22.64 -24.55 -5.89
CA THR A 287 -22.08 -25.92 -5.94
C THR A 287 -21.04 -26.03 -7.06
N HIS A 288 -21.31 -25.46 -8.23
CA HIS A 288 -20.36 -25.44 -9.34
C HIS A 288 -19.20 -24.47 -9.07
N ALA A 289 -19.48 -23.31 -8.45
CA ALA A 289 -18.44 -22.37 -8.04
C ALA A 289 -17.46 -22.99 -7.03
N ALA A 290 -17.98 -23.68 -6.00
CA ALA A 290 -17.15 -24.39 -5.04
C ALA A 290 -16.29 -25.48 -5.72
N ALA A 291 -16.89 -26.29 -6.60
CA ALA A 291 -16.17 -27.31 -7.35
C ALA A 291 -15.05 -26.71 -8.23
N ALA A 292 -15.31 -25.58 -8.89
CA ALA A 292 -14.33 -24.88 -9.72
C ALA A 292 -13.17 -24.33 -8.88
N ALA A 293 -13.46 -23.68 -7.75
CA ALA A 293 -12.43 -23.15 -6.84
C ALA A 293 -11.54 -24.27 -6.26
N ILE A 294 -12.12 -25.40 -5.84
CA ILE A 294 -11.34 -26.54 -5.32
C ILE A 294 -10.42 -27.11 -6.40
N ARG A 295 -10.94 -27.31 -7.63
CA ARG A 295 -10.14 -27.85 -8.75
C ARG A 295 -9.01 -26.90 -9.17
N ALA A 296 -9.22 -25.59 -9.07
CA ALA A 296 -8.20 -24.58 -9.36
C ALA A 296 -7.12 -24.47 -8.27
N GLY A 297 -7.22 -25.24 -7.17
CA GLY A 297 -6.19 -25.31 -6.14
C GLY A 297 -6.26 -24.22 -5.08
N ASN A 298 -7.44 -23.62 -4.85
CA ASN A 298 -7.66 -22.69 -3.74
C ASN A 298 -7.51 -23.42 -2.39
N ASP A 299 -6.94 -22.73 -1.40
CA ASP A 299 -6.81 -23.28 -0.04
C ASP A 299 -7.91 -22.73 0.88
N MET A 300 -7.92 -21.41 1.11
CA MET A 300 -8.87 -20.73 1.97
C MET A 300 -9.86 -19.89 1.13
N VAL A 301 -11.15 -19.99 1.43
CA VAL A 301 -12.25 -19.24 0.82
C VAL A 301 -12.73 -18.20 1.82
N MET A 302 -12.48 -16.93 1.50
CA MET A 302 -12.87 -15.78 2.30
C MET A 302 -14.33 -15.42 2.03
N THR A 303 -15.11 -15.35 3.11
CA THR A 303 -16.44 -14.71 3.18
C THR A 303 -17.48 -15.18 2.15
N THR A 304 -17.39 -16.44 1.71
CA THR A 304 -18.47 -17.13 0.97
C THR A 304 -19.09 -18.25 1.84
N PRO A 305 -20.05 -17.96 2.75
CA PRO A 305 -20.68 -19.00 3.58
C PRO A 305 -21.30 -20.15 2.78
N GLU A 306 -21.86 -19.86 1.61
CA GLU A 306 -22.48 -20.83 0.70
C GLU A 306 -21.50 -21.88 0.18
N PHE A 307 -20.18 -21.62 0.24
CA PHE A 307 -19.16 -22.61 -0.07
C PHE A 307 -19.28 -23.85 0.82
N PHE A 308 -19.71 -23.70 2.08
CA PHE A 308 -19.84 -24.82 3.02
C PHE A 308 -20.77 -25.92 2.49
N GLU A 309 -22.00 -25.55 2.13
CA GLU A 309 -22.96 -26.47 1.54
C GLU A 309 -22.62 -26.77 0.07
N GLY A 310 -22.11 -25.79 -0.67
CA GLY A 310 -21.72 -25.93 -2.07
C GLY A 310 -20.69 -27.03 -2.29
N ALA A 311 -19.60 -27.03 -1.52
CA ALA A 311 -18.52 -28.01 -1.61
C ALA A 311 -18.99 -29.43 -1.21
N GLN A 312 -19.79 -29.54 -0.14
CA GLN A 312 -20.36 -30.82 0.28
C GLN A 312 -21.31 -31.40 -0.78
N ASN A 313 -22.14 -30.56 -1.39
CA ASN A 313 -22.98 -30.95 -2.52
C ASN A 313 -22.15 -31.35 -3.74
N ALA A 314 -21.05 -30.65 -4.02
CA ALA A 314 -20.16 -30.96 -5.13
C ALA A 314 -19.55 -32.37 -5.00
N VAL A 315 -19.11 -32.75 -3.80
CA VAL A 315 -18.63 -34.11 -3.51
C VAL A 315 -19.76 -35.13 -3.65
N ARG A 316 -20.92 -34.90 -3.01
CA ARG A 316 -22.08 -35.81 -3.10
C ARG A 316 -22.57 -36.03 -4.54
N ARG A 317 -22.44 -35.03 -5.40
CA ARG A 317 -22.83 -35.09 -6.83
C ARG A 317 -21.72 -35.62 -7.75
N GLY A 318 -20.54 -35.95 -7.22
CA GLY A 318 -19.39 -36.41 -8.02
C GLY A 318 -18.79 -35.31 -8.91
N LEU A 319 -19.00 -34.03 -8.58
CA LEU A 319 -18.34 -32.92 -9.27
C LEU A 319 -16.90 -32.77 -8.81
N VAL A 320 -16.57 -33.16 -7.59
CA VAL A 320 -15.19 -33.19 -7.11
C VAL A 320 -15.02 -34.39 -6.20
N GLU A 321 -13.87 -35.07 -6.28
CA GLU A 321 -13.53 -36.15 -5.36
C GLU A 321 -13.18 -35.55 -3.99
N GLU A 322 -13.56 -36.21 -2.90
CA GLU A 322 -13.21 -35.73 -1.55
C GLU A 322 -11.70 -35.56 -1.37
N ALA A 323 -10.90 -36.42 -1.99
CA ALA A 323 -9.44 -36.35 -1.95
C ALA A 323 -8.86 -35.03 -2.54
N ALA A 324 -9.63 -34.30 -3.35
CA ALA A 324 -9.21 -32.98 -3.82
C ALA A 324 -9.20 -31.92 -2.70
N LEU A 325 -10.05 -32.07 -1.68
CA LEU A 325 -10.06 -31.22 -0.49
C LEU A 325 -8.85 -31.50 0.40
N ASP A 326 -8.42 -32.76 0.50
CA ASP A 326 -7.33 -33.18 1.40
C ASP A 326 -6.04 -32.41 1.13
N ALA A 327 -5.75 -32.07 -0.13
CA ALA A 327 -4.56 -31.30 -0.48
C ALA A 327 -4.62 -29.86 0.06
N ALA A 328 -5.75 -29.18 -0.08
CA ALA A 328 -5.97 -27.83 0.44
C ALA A 328 -5.96 -27.83 1.98
N VAL A 329 -6.73 -28.72 2.59
CA VAL A 329 -6.79 -28.87 4.04
C VAL A 329 -5.41 -29.20 4.63
N SER A 330 -4.63 -30.06 3.97
CA SER A 330 -3.27 -30.39 4.42
C SER A 330 -2.36 -29.16 4.45
N ARG A 331 -2.44 -28.27 3.44
CA ARG A 331 -1.64 -27.02 3.43
C ARG A 331 -2.04 -26.08 4.56
N ILE A 332 -3.34 -25.91 4.81
CA ILE A 332 -3.86 -25.08 5.91
C ILE A 332 -3.42 -25.63 7.27
N LEU A 333 -3.57 -26.94 7.48
CA LEU A 333 -3.17 -27.58 8.75
C LEU A 333 -1.65 -27.57 8.94
N THR A 334 -0.87 -27.72 7.86
CA THR A 334 0.59 -27.58 7.90
C THR A 334 0.96 -26.19 8.42
N LEU A 335 0.39 -25.12 7.84
CA LEU A 335 0.63 -23.75 8.29
C LEU A 335 0.29 -23.56 9.77
N LYS A 336 -0.87 -24.07 10.23
CA LYS A 336 -1.28 -23.99 11.65
C LYS A 336 -0.32 -24.73 12.58
N MET A 337 0.18 -25.89 12.17
CA MET A 337 1.14 -26.67 12.96
C MET A 337 2.53 -26.02 12.98
N GLU A 338 3.01 -25.49 11.85
CA GLU A 338 4.29 -24.79 11.78
C GLU A 338 4.28 -23.48 12.59
N LEU A 339 3.13 -22.79 12.68
CA LEU A 339 2.92 -21.67 13.60
C LEU A 339 2.90 -22.09 15.08
N GLY A 340 2.80 -23.40 15.37
CA GLY A 340 2.70 -23.94 16.74
C GLY A 340 1.32 -23.73 17.38
N LEU A 341 0.26 -23.49 16.60
CA LEU A 341 -1.05 -23.12 17.16
C LEU A 341 -1.74 -24.25 17.93
N PHE A 342 -1.34 -25.50 17.71
CA PHE A 342 -1.85 -26.65 18.45
C PHE A 342 -1.28 -26.72 19.87
N GLU A 343 -0.08 -26.17 20.09
CA GLU A 343 0.58 -26.11 21.38
C GLU A 343 0.32 -24.77 22.09
N ASN A 344 0.39 -23.66 21.35
CA ASN A 344 0.09 -22.32 21.81
C ASN A 344 -0.82 -21.61 20.78
N PRO A 345 -2.13 -21.49 21.05
CA PRO A 345 -3.05 -20.84 20.11
C PRO A 345 -2.90 -19.31 20.06
N ARG A 346 -1.86 -18.73 20.69
CA ARG A 346 -1.50 -17.31 20.68
C ARG A 346 -2.67 -16.38 21.05
N ARG A 347 -3.30 -16.68 22.19
CA ARG A 347 -4.43 -15.89 22.71
C ARG A 347 -4.02 -14.42 22.93
N PRO A 348 -4.99 -13.48 22.89
CA PRO A 348 -4.73 -12.08 23.25
C PRO A 348 -4.07 -11.93 24.62
N ASP A 349 -3.02 -11.12 24.73
CA ASP A 349 -2.28 -10.85 25.97
C ASP A 349 -2.43 -9.39 26.38
N ALA A 350 -3.26 -9.14 27.40
CA ALA A 350 -3.55 -7.79 27.89
C ALA A 350 -2.31 -7.06 28.44
N ALA A 351 -1.36 -7.76 29.06
CA ALA A 351 -0.15 -7.15 29.59
C ALA A 351 0.78 -6.72 28.45
N ARG A 352 0.90 -7.55 27.42
CA ARG A 352 1.68 -7.22 26.23
C ARG A 352 1.01 -6.09 25.43
N GLN A 353 -0.30 -6.12 25.24
CA GLN A 353 -1.07 -5.04 24.60
C GLN A 353 -0.77 -3.69 25.25
N ALA A 354 -0.86 -3.60 26.58
CA ALA A 354 -0.59 -2.37 27.33
C ALA A 354 0.87 -1.89 27.22
N ALA A 355 1.82 -2.79 26.92
CA ALA A 355 3.23 -2.47 26.80
C ALA A 355 3.62 -2.00 25.39
N VAL A 356 3.02 -2.56 24.33
CA VAL A 356 3.52 -2.38 22.96
C VAL A 356 2.60 -1.56 22.06
N ILE A 357 1.30 -1.54 22.30
CA ILE A 357 0.35 -0.87 21.40
C ILE A 357 0.44 0.64 21.61
N GLY A 358 0.76 1.38 20.53
CA GLY A 358 0.87 2.83 20.58
C GLY A 358 2.02 3.33 21.46
N CYS A 359 3.05 2.50 21.70
CA CYS A 359 4.15 2.87 22.58
C CYS A 359 4.98 4.04 22.02
N ASP A 360 5.79 4.66 22.88
CA ASP A 360 6.61 5.84 22.51
C ASP A 360 7.59 5.53 21.37
N GLU A 361 8.13 4.31 21.32
CA GLU A 361 9.06 3.88 20.27
C GLU A 361 8.36 3.79 18.91
N HIS A 362 7.19 3.14 18.84
CA HIS A 362 6.41 3.05 17.61
C HIS A 362 5.89 4.43 17.18
N THR A 363 5.52 5.28 18.14
CA THR A 363 5.12 6.67 17.88
C THR A 363 6.27 7.51 17.32
N ALA A 364 7.49 7.32 17.84
CA ALA A 364 8.69 7.98 17.32
C ALA A 364 9.05 7.48 15.91
N LEU A 365 8.92 6.17 15.66
CA LEU A 365 9.07 5.59 14.33
C LEU A 365 8.03 6.14 13.36
N ASN A 366 6.77 6.27 13.77
CA ASN A 366 5.71 6.87 12.96
C ASN A 366 6.08 8.27 12.45
N LEU A 367 6.62 9.10 13.33
CA LEU A 367 7.11 10.42 13.00
C LEU A 367 8.33 10.36 12.05
N GLU A 368 9.25 9.42 12.24
CA GLU A 368 10.38 9.21 11.33
C GLU A 368 9.90 8.85 9.92
N VAL A 369 8.96 7.91 9.80
CA VAL A 369 8.33 7.52 8.53
C VAL A 369 7.66 8.73 7.89
N ALA A 370 6.80 9.44 8.62
CA ALA A 370 6.12 10.62 8.11
C ALA A 370 7.09 11.69 7.59
N ARG A 371 8.20 11.98 8.30
CA ARG A 371 9.23 12.93 7.85
C ARG A 371 9.90 12.53 6.54
N ARG A 372 10.22 11.24 6.39
CA ARG A 372 10.90 10.70 5.20
C ARG A 372 9.97 10.59 4.00
N SER A 373 8.66 10.54 4.23
CA SER A 373 7.61 10.41 3.21
C SER A 373 7.14 11.71 2.56
N LEU A 374 7.50 12.89 3.08
CA LEU A 374 7.04 14.16 2.49
C LEU A 374 7.81 14.51 1.21
N VAL A 375 7.08 14.84 0.15
CA VAL A 375 7.65 15.24 -1.14
C VAL A 375 7.43 16.73 -1.36
N LEU A 376 8.51 17.50 -1.45
CA LEU A 376 8.47 18.89 -1.87
C LEU A 376 8.45 18.95 -3.41
N LEU A 377 7.30 19.27 -4.01
CA LEU A 377 7.11 19.24 -5.46
C LEU A 377 7.49 20.55 -6.14
N ARG A 378 7.30 21.67 -5.44
CA ARG A 378 7.62 23.01 -5.92
C ARG A 378 8.03 23.90 -4.77
N ASN A 379 8.99 24.77 -5.00
CA ASN A 379 9.41 25.80 -4.05
C ASN A 379 10.06 26.97 -4.79
N ASP A 380 9.51 28.17 -4.68
CA ASP A 380 10.04 29.42 -5.25
C ASP A 380 11.08 30.10 -4.34
N GLY A 381 11.39 29.47 -3.20
CA GLY A 381 12.26 30.00 -2.14
C GLY A 381 11.50 30.42 -0.88
N VAL A 382 10.16 30.38 -0.88
CA VAL A 382 9.35 30.63 0.33
C VAL A 382 9.62 29.62 1.45
N LEU A 383 9.89 28.35 1.09
CA LEU A 383 10.22 27.31 2.05
C LEU A 383 11.75 27.12 2.18
N PRO A 384 12.26 26.91 3.41
CA PRO A 384 11.50 26.90 4.66
C PRO A 384 11.04 28.30 5.09
N LEU A 385 9.87 28.37 5.73
CA LEU A 385 9.24 29.63 6.16
C LEU A 385 10.20 30.47 6.99
N ALA A 386 10.16 31.78 6.75
CA ALA A 386 11.06 32.76 7.38
C ALA A 386 12.57 32.48 7.20
N GLY A 387 12.96 31.70 6.19
CA GLY A 387 14.35 31.29 5.94
C GLY A 387 14.82 30.11 6.80
N GLY A 388 13.92 29.47 7.53
CA GLY A 388 14.21 28.33 8.39
C GLY A 388 14.31 28.72 9.86
N CYS A 389 13.60 27.96 10.70
CA CYS A 389 13.68 28.02 12.14
C CYS A 389 14.65 26.95 12.67
N THR A 390 14.98 27.05 13.95
CA THR A 390 15.76 26.03 14.68
C THR A 390 14.91 25.38 15.77
N ALA A 391 15.29 24.19 16.21
CA ALA A 391 14.60 23.52 17.31
C ALA A 391 14.77 24.33 18.61
N GLY A 392 13.66 24.63 19.28
CA GLY A 392 13.68 25.33 20.57
C GLY A 392 13.75 24.38 21.76
N PRO A 393 13.93 24.92 22.98
CA PRO A 393 13.91 24.15 24.23
C PRO A 393 12.49 23.73 24.66
N SER A 394 11.45 24.36 24.09
CA SER A 394 10.07 23.84 24.11
C SER A 394 9.79 23.16 22.77
N GLN A 395 8.68 22.43 22.62
CA GLN A 395 8.28 21.89 21.31
C GLN A 395 8.13 22.97 20.21
N ARG A 396 8.17 24.26 20.55
CA ARG A 396 8.17 25.38 19.62
C ARG A 396 9.54 25.62 18.98
N ALA A 397 9.51 25.94 17.70
CA ALA A 397 10.67 26.39 16.94
C ALA A 397 11.12 27.79 17.38
N VAL A 398 12.36 28.15 17.03
CA VAL A 398 12.93 29.48 17.20
C VAL A 398 13.17 30.09 15.83
N ALA A 399 12.48 31.17 15.52
CA ALA A 399 12.68 31.93 14.28
C ALA A 399 13.95 32.78 14.33
N PRO A 400 14.53 33.10 13.14
CA PRO A 400 15.54 34.15 13.03
C PRO A 400 15.05 35.49 13.58
N GLU A 401 15.98 36.35 14.03
CA GLU A 401 15.66 37.65 14.65
C GLU A 401 14.76 38.53 13.77
N ALA A 402 14.99 38.55 12.46
CA ALA A 402 14.19 39.32 11.49
C ALA A 402 12.75 38.79 11.28
N ALA A 403 12.40 37.65 11.89
CA ALA A 403 11.11 36.99 11.73
C ALA A 403 10.50 36.54 13.07
N GLN A 404 10.80 37.25 14.16
CA GLN A 404 10.28 36.92 15.50
C GLN A 404 8.75 36.96 15.61
N SER A 405 8.07 37.74 14.75
CA SER A 405 6.62 37.82 14.69
C SER A 405 6.13 37.58 13.26
N ARG A 406 5.25 36.60 13.10
CA ARG A 406 4.56 36.29 11.85
C ARG A 406 3.13 35.84 12.13
N ARG A 407 2.25 36.00 11.16
CA ARG A 407 0.89 35.46 11.16
C ARG A 407 0.77 34.44 10.04
N VAL A 408 0.42 33.21 10.40
CA VAL A 408 0.19 32.11 9.46
C VAL A 408 -1.30 31.82 9.41
N LEU A 409 -1.90 31.91 8.23
CA LEU A 409 -3.22 31.36 7.98
C LEU A 409 -3.07 29.88 7.61
N VAL A 410 -3.79 29.02 8.32
CA VAL A 410 -3.98 27.61 7.95
C VAL A 410 -5.41 27.49 7.45
N VAL A 411 -5.59 27.03 6.21
CA VAL A 411 -6.90 27.05 5.56
C VAL A 411 -7.13 25.80 4.73
N GLY A 412 -8.38 25.40 4.55
CA GLY A 412 -8.77 24.28 3.70
C GLY A 412 -9.36 23.10 4.49
N PRO A 413 -10.19 22.28 3.83
CA PRO A 413 -10.97 21.24 4.51
C PRO A 413 -10.11 20.19 5.21
N ASN A 414 -8.90 19.92 4.70
CA ASN A 414 -8.03 18.88 5.23
C ASN A 414 -7.06 19.40 6.30
N ALA A 415 -7.15 20.68 6.69
CA ALA A 415 -6.25 21.30 7.68
C ALA A 415 -6.39 20.69 9.09
N HIS A 416 -7.57 20.19 9.42
CA HIS A 416 -7.93 19.65 10.74
C HIS A 416 -8.86 18.43 10.66
N ASP A 417 -8.77 17.66 9.57
CA ASP A 417 -9.49 16.40 9.39
C ASP A 417 -8.53 15.22 9.64
N ASP A 418 -8.66 14.57 10.79
CA ASP A 418 -7.79 13.48 11.18
C ASP A 418 -8.09 12.18 10.44
N HIS A 419 -9.35 11.89 10.08
CA HIS A 419 -9.70 10.69 9.31
C HIS A 419 -9.09 10.74 7.91
N THR A 420 -9.27 11.86 7.23
CA THR A 420 -8.68 12.08 5.90
C THR A 420 -7.15 12.09 5.96
N GLN A 421 -6.54 12.58 7.04
CA GLN A 421 -5.09 12.49 7.22
C GLN A 421 -4.60 11.05 7.37
N LEU A 422 -5.35 10.18 8.05
CA LEU A 422 -5.00 8.77 8.21
C LEU A 422 -5.19 7.98 6.92
N GLY A 423 -6.24 8.29 6.14
CA GLY A 423 -6.54 7.65 4.86
C GLY A 423 -7.55 6.50 4.97
N ASP A 424 -7.74 5.78 3.86
CA ASP A 424 -8.52 4.53 3.86
C ASP A 424 -7.79 3.44 4.66
N TRP A 425 -8.49 2.37 5.03
CA TRP A 425 -7.97 1.28 5.87
C TRP A 425 -7.40 1.72 7.22
N ALA A 426 -8.10 2.64 7.88
CA ALA A 426 -7.87 3.06 9.26
C ALA A 426 -9.22 3.24 10.00
N GLY A 427 -9.21 3.49 11.30
CA GLY A 427 -10.45 3.73 12.06
C GLY A 427 -11.39 4.73 11.38
N ALA A 428 -12.66 4.34 11.23
CA ALA A 428 -13.75 5.05 10.53
C ALA A 428 -13.65 5.15 9.00
N SER A 429 -12.76 4.43 8.32
CA SER A 429 -12.73 4.39 6.85
C SER A 429 -13.90 3.61 6.21
N GLY A 430 -14.59 2.77 7.00
CA GLY A 430 -15.87 2.12 6.64
C GLY A 430 -15.88 0.59 6.67
N GLN A 431 -14.71 -0.06 6.76
CA GLN A 431 -14.59 -1.52 6.71
C GLN A 431 -14.88 -2.19 8.07
N ALA A 432 -14.65 -1.49 9.19
CA ALA A 432 -14.93 -1.97 10.54
C ALA A 432 -16.02 -1.12 11.23
N ASP A 433 -16.99 -1.77 11.86
CA ASP A 433 -18.13 -1.12 12.52
C ASP A 433 -17.87 -0.76 14.00
N TRP A 434 -16.77 -1.26 14.59
CA TRP A 434 -16.46 -1.11 16.01
C TRP A 434 -15.56 0.11 16.33
N LEU A 435 -15.20 0.91 15.33
CA LEU A 435 -14.51 2.21 15.47
C LEU A 435 -15.27 3.32 14.73
N PRO A 436 -16.53 3.62 15.09
CA PRO A 436 -17.36 4.58 14.35
C PRO A 436 -16.82 6.01 14.42
N GLU A 437 -16.12 6.37 15.51
CA GLU A 437 -15.46 7.67 15.70
C GLU A 437 -13.97 7.62 15.30
N GLY A 438 -13.53 6.52 14.69
CA GLY A 438 -12.15 6.25 14.31
C GLY A 438 -11.18 6.10 15.47
N HIS A 439 -9.89 6.37 15.21
CA HIS A 439 -8.87 6.33 16.26
C HIS A 439 -9.04 7.47 17.25
N PRO A 440 -8.55 7.35 18.50
CA PRO A 440 -8.64 8.42 19.48
C PRO A 440 -8.01 9.72 18.94
N ARG A 441 -8.82 10.77 18.77
CA ARG A 441 -8.42 12.05 18.17
C ARG A 441 -7.09 12.62 18.69
N HIS A 442 -6.79 12.46 19.97
CA HIS A 442 -5.57 12.99 20.60
C HIS A 442 -4.27 12.34 20.11
N MET A 443 -4.34 11.18 19.43
CA MET A 443 -3.19 10.50 18.85
C MET A 443 -2.80 11.02 17.48
N THR A 444 -3.75 11.60 16.75
CA THR A 444 -3.50 12.18 15.43
C THR A 444 -3.19 13.66 15.57
N GLU A 445 -2.01 14.06 15.12
CA GLU A 445 -1.63 15.46 15.04
C GLU A 445 -1.88 15.97 13.62
N THR A 446 -2.92 16.80 13.45
CA THR A 446 -3.25 17.42 12.16
C THR A 446 -2.28 18.54 11.80
N VAL A 447 -2.29 19.02 10.56
CA VAL A 447 -1.46 20.18 10.14
C VAL A 447 -1.71 21.40 11.04
N LEU A 448 -2.98 21.66 11.37
CA LEU A 448 -3.35 22.73 12.29
C LEU A 448 -2.78 22.52 13.71
N ASP A 449 -2.84 21.30 14.23
CA ASP A 449 -2.29 20.98 15.55
C ASP A 449 -0.78 21.19 15.59
N GLY A 450 -0.08 20.70 14.56
CA GLY A 450 1.36 20.82 14.45
C GLY A 450 1.82 22.27 14.41
N LEU A 451 1.19 23.10 13.57
CA LEU A 451 1.50 24.53 13.51
C LEU A 451 1.22 25.21 14.84
N ARG A 452 0.05 25.00 15.45
CA ARG A 452 -0.28 25.60 16.76
C ARG A 452 0.71 25.23 17.86
N ALA A 453 1.17 23.98 17.85
CA ALA A 453 2.12 23.44 18.83
C ALA A 453 3.55 23.93 18.59
N ARG A 454 3.98 24.14 17.34
CA ARG A 454 5.41 24.24 17.00
C ARG A 454 5.85 25.57 16.38
N VAL A 455 4.95 26.44 15.93
CA VAL A 455 5.41 27.77 15.46
C VAL A 455 6.13 28.53 16.59
N PRO A 456 7.07 29.42 16.26
CA PRO A 456 7.73 30.27 17.23
C PRO A 456 6.76 31.01 18.15
N ALA A 457 7.16 31.25 19.39
CA ALA A 457 6.26 31.81 20.42
C ALA A 457 5.67 33.19 20.06
N GLY A 458 6.37 33.98 19.23
CA GLY A 458 5.88 35.27 18.73
C GLY A 458 5.00 35.17 17.49
N TRP A 459 4.82 33.98 16.92
CA TRP A 459 3.94 33.77 15.77
C TRP A 459 2.49 33.53 16.19
N SER A 460 1.55 33.91 15.34
CA SER A 460 0.13 33.62 15.49
C SER A 460 -0.37 32.69 14.38
N VAL A 461 -1.23 31.74 14.74
CA VAL A 461 -1.85 30.78 13.81
C VAL A 461 -3.35 31.05 13.77
N VAL A 462 -3.86 31.40 12.61
CA VAL A 462 -5.30 31.58 12.34
C VAL A 462 -5.77 30.42 11.49
N HIS A 463 -7.00 29.96 11.73
CA HIS A 463 -7.59 28.86 10.99
C HIS A 463 -8.94 29.25 10.41
N GLU A 464 -9.14 28.92 9.13
CA GLU A 464 -10.42 29.03 8.43
C GLU A 464 -10.68 27.72 7.67
N PRO A 465 -11.88 27.12 7.71
CA PRO A 465 -12.20 25.94 6.91
C PRO A 465 -12.06 26.20 5.39
N GLY A 466 -12.49 27.39 4.94
CA GLY A 466 -12.33 27.89 3.57
C GLY A 466 -13.25 27.25 2.53
N ALA A 467 -13.39 25.92 2.53
CA ALA A 467 -14.24 25.18 1.60
C ALA A 467 -14.73 23.86 2.18
N GLN A 468 -15.78 23.30 1.57
CA GLN A 468 -16.21 21.92 1.77
C GLN A 468 -15.87 21.07 0.54
N VAL A 469 -15.60 19.79 0.75
CA VAL A 469 -15.29 18.84 -0.33
C VAL A 469 -16.57 18.26 -0.91
N LEU A 470 -17.43 17.70 -0.05
CA LEU A 470 -18.59 16.93 -0.48
C LEU A 470 -19.72 16.95 0.55
N THR A 471 -20.90 16.57 0.09
CA THR A 471 -22.03 16.09 0.90
C THR A 471 -22.38 14.66 0.48
N LEU A 472 -23.11 13.93 1.33
CA LEU A 472 -23.49 12.54 1.08
C LEU A 472 -25.01 12.41 0.89
N GLU A 473 -25.41 11.68 -0.16
CA GLU A 473 -26.80 11.33 -0.44
C GLU A 473 -27.02 9.81 -0.35
N ALA A 474 -28.28 9.38 -0.18
CA ALA A 474 -28.61 7.96 -0.22
C ALA A 474 -28.41 7.39 -1.62
N ASP A 475 -27.97 6.13 -1.71
CA ASP A 475 -27.87 5.44 -2.99
C ASP A 475 -29.27 5.32 -3.65
N PRO A 476 -29.43 5.79 -4.91
CA PRO A 476 -30.73 5.77 -5.60
C PRO A 476 -31.24 4.36 -5.90
N GLU A 477 -30.39 3.33 -5.85
CA GLU A 477 -30.76 1.91 -6.02
C GLU A 477 -31.15 1.23 -4.69
N GLY A 478 -31.13 1.97 -3.58
CA GLY A 478 -31.51 1.50 -2.25
C GLY A 478 -30.31 1.29 -1.32
N ALA A 479 -30.59 1.08 -0.03
CA ALA A 479 -29.55 1.07 1.00
C ALA A 479 -28.64 -0.18 1.00
N PHE A 480 -29.01 -1.26 0.29
CA PHE A 480 -28.31 -2.55 0.34
C PHE A 480 -28.12 -3.18 -1.05
N PHE A 481 -27.05 -3.93 -1.22
CA PHE A 481 -26.82 -4.85 -2.34
C PHE A 481 -27.67 -6.13 -2.19
N PRO A 482 -27.79 -6.97 -3.24
CA PRO A 482 -28.55 -8.22 -3.17
C PRO A 482 -28.05 -9.24 -2.14
N ASP A 483 -26.77 -9.16 -1.75
CA ASP A 483 -26.13 -9.98 -0.71
C ASP A 483 -26.37 -9.45 0.71
N GLY A 484 -27.05 -8.29 0.86
CA GLY A 484 -27.34 -7.65 2.13
C GLY A 484 -26.30 -6.64 2.61
N GLN A 485 -25.19 -6.44 1.90
CA GLN A 485 -24.21 -5.42 2.27
C GLN A 485 -24.74 -4.01 2.04
N PRO A 486 -24.43 -3.03 2.92
CA PRO A 486 -24.85 -1.65 2.71
C PRO A 486 -24.18 -1.06 1.46
N ARG A 487 -24.94 -0.32 0.66
CA ARG A 487 -24.37 0.45 -0.45
C ARG A 487 -23.66 1.69 0.07
N PRO A 488 -22.52 2.08 -0.51
CA PRO A 488 -21.90 3.36 -0.21
C PRO A 488 -22.88 4.52 -0.48
N GLN A 489 -22.82 5.57 0.33
CA GLN A 489 -23.54 6.80 0.05
C GLN A 489 -23.00 7.46 -1.23
N VAL A 490 -23.86 8.17 -1.95
CA VAL A 490 -23.46 8.89 -3.15
C VAL A 490 -22.76 10.17 -2.76
N VAL A 491 -21.55 10.36 -3.29
CA VAL A 491 -20.78 11.59 -3.12
C VAL A 491 -21.31 12.67 -4.05
N VAL A 492 -21.72 13.79 -3.46
CA VAL A 492 -22.10 15.00 -4.19
C VAL A 492 -21.05 16.08 -3.93
N PRO A 493 -20.36 16.60 -4.95
CA PRO A 493 -19.42 17.71 -4.77
C PRO A 493 -20.09 18.90 -4.10
N ALA A 494 -19.46 19.45 -3.06
CA ALA A 494 -20.01 20.62 -2.38
C ALA A 494 -19.80 21.89 -3.22
N GLU A 495 -20.86 22.69 -3.42
CA GLU A 495 -20.74 23.98 -4.10
C GLU A 495 -19.84 24.95 -3.32
N PRO A 496 -19.09 25.85 -4.00
CA PRO A 496 -18.29 26.87 -3.33
C PRO A 496 -19.14 27.78 -2.42
N ASP A 497 -18.76 27.88 -1.14
CA ASP A 497 -19.39 28.79 -0.18
C ASP A 497 -18.67 30.15 -0.21
N GLU A 498 -19.29 31.15 -0.85
CA GLU A 498 -18.75 32.50 -0.98
C GLU A 498 -18.41 33.15 0.37
N THR A 499 -19.14 32.81 1.45
CA THR A 499 -18.91 33.39 2.77
C THR A 499 -17.65 32.81 3.40
N GLN A 500 -17.46 31.49 3.32
CA GLN A 500 -16.24 30.83 3.81
C GLN A 500 -15.01 31.28 3.03
N ILE A 501 -15.13 31.39 1.70
CA ILE A 501 -14.05 31.87 0.84
C ILE A 501 -13.70 33.34 1.17
N ALA A 502 -14.70 34.20 1.35
CA ALA A 502 -14.47 35.61 1.71
C ALA A 502 -13.76 35.75 3.08
N ALA A 503 -14.12 34.93 4.07
CA ALA A 503 -13.45 34.89 5.37
C ALA A 503 -11.98 34.44 5.23
N ALA A 504 -11.73 33.37 4.46
CA ALA A 504 -10.38 32.90 4.16
C ALA A 504 -9.53 33.96 3.45
N VAL A 505 -10.09 34.66 2.45
CA VAL A 505 -9.42 35.75 1.72
C VAL A 505 -9.08 36.93 2.65
N ALA A 506 -10.00 37.32 3.54
CA ALA A 506 -9.76 38.37 4.52
C ALA A 506 -8.60 37.98 5.46
N ALA A 507 -8.62 36.76 5.98
CA ALA A 507 -7.57 36.25 6.83
C ALA A 507 -6.22 36.13 6.10
N ALA A 508 -6.23 35.79 4.80
CA ALA A 508 -5.04 35.66 3.98
C ALA A 508 -4.34 37.01 3.73
N ARG A 509 -5.12 38.08 3.52
CA ARG A 509 -4.57 39.44 3.35
C ARG A 509 -3.91 40.00 4.62
N ASP A 510 -4.33 39.50 5.78
CA ASP A 510 -3.75 39.86 7.07
C ASP A 510 -2.57 38.95 7.48
N ALA A 511 -2.31 37.87 6.75
CA ALA A 511 -1.28 36.89 7.05
C ALA A 511 0.02 37.17 6.30
N ASP A 512 1.15 36.73 6.87
CA ASP A 512 2.44 36.72 6.19
C ASP A 512 2.59 35.48 5.29
N TYR A 513 1.94 34.38 5.66
CA TYR A 513 1.95 33.11 4.93
C TYR A 513 0.57 32.47 4.96
N VAL A 514 0.17 31.88 3.84
CA VAL A 514 -1.00 30.99 3.74
C VAL A 514 -0.52 29.55 3.58
N VAL A 515 -1.00 28.66 4.43
CA VAL A 515 -0.84 27.21 4.30
C VAL A 515 -2.22 26.63 3.96
N ALA A 516 -2.46 26.36 2.68
CA ALA A 516 -3.69 25.76 2.20
C ALA A 516 -3.56 24.24 2.19
N VAL A 517 -4.38 23.54 2.98
CA VAL A 517 -4.38 22.08 3.12
C VAL A 517 -5.60 21.51 2.39
N VAL A 518 -5.36 20.87 1.26
CA VAL A 518 -6.37 20.40 0.30
C VAL A 518 -6.13 18.94 -0.08
N GLY A 519 -7.11 18.31 -0.71
CA GLY A 519 -6.96 16.96 -1.25
C GLY A 519 -8.30 16.24 -1.47
N ASP A 520 -8.31 14.94 -1.22
CA ASP A 520 -9.52 14.11 -1.24
C ASP A 520 -10.04 13.85 0.18
N ARG A 521 -11.03 12.94 0.30
CA ARG A 521 -11.61 12.43 1.55
C ARG A 521 -11.85 10.93 1.43
N ILE A 522 -12.04 10.23 2.55
CA ILE A 522 -12.27 8.78 2.62
C ILE A 522 -13.46 8.27 1.78
N GLU A 523 -14.43 9.13 1.45
CA GLU A 523 -15.57 8.75 0.60
C GLU A 523 -15.23 8.72 -0.90
N LEU A 524 -14.06 9.24 -1.29
CA LEU A 524 -13.55 9.31 -2.67
C LEU A 524 -12.43 8.28 -2.95
N VAL A 525 -12.18 7.37 -2.00
CA VAL A 525 -10.98 6.52 -1.95
C VAL A 525 -11.37 5.12 -1.46
N GLY A 526 -10.74 4.09 -2.02
CA GLY A 526 -10.93 2.70 -1.62
C GLY A 526 -11.78 1.88 -2.59
N GLU A 527 -12.24 0.74 -2.08
CA GLU A 527 -13.10 -0.20 -2.79
C GLU A 527 -14.42 0.47 -3.25
N GLY A 528 -14.80 0.24 -4.51
CA GLY A 528 -15.99 0.82 -5.14
C GLY A 528 -15.93 2.34 -5.39
N LYS A 529 -14.86 3.05 -4.99
CA LYS A 529 -14.80 4.52 -4.96
C LYS A 529 -13.76 5.10 -5.93
N SER A 530 -13.65 4.52 -7.12
CA SER A 530 -12.77 5.04 -8.18
C SER A 530 -13.26 6.42 -8.67
N THR A 531 -12.34 7.33 -8.99
CA THR A 531 -12.65 8.72 -9.38
C THR A 531 -12.29 8.99 -10.83
N ALA A 532 -13.19 9.65 -11.57
CA ALA A 532 -13.02 9.81 -13.02
C ALA A 532 -12.21 11.05 -13.45
N THR A 533 -12.40 12.19 -12.76
CA THR A 533 -11.81 13.48 -13.16
C THR A 533 -10.40 13.69 -12.61
N LEU A 534 -10.09 13.06 -11.48
CA LEU A 534 -8.88 13.25 -10.67
C LEU A 534 -8.74 14.66 -10.06
N GLU A 535 -9.70 15.56 -10.27
CA GLU A 535 -9.66 16.93 -9.76
C GLU A 535 -9.93 17.00 -8.26
N LEU A 536 -9.52 18.10 -7.63
CA LEU A 536 -9.98 18.45 -6.29
C LEU A 536 -11.51 18.63 -6.31
N VAL A 537 -12.21 17.88 -5.46
CA VAL A 537 -13.68 17.90 -5.41
C VAL A 537 -14.18 19.06 -4.53
N GLY A 538 -15.31 19.64 -4.93
CA GLY A 538 -16.03 20.67 -4.17
C GLY A 538 -15.44 22.08 -4.29
N GLY A 539 -15.61 22.89 -3.24
CA GLY A 539 -15.22 24.30 -3.23
C GLY A 539 -13.70 24.58 -3.19
N GLN A 540 -12.87 23.54 -3.23
CA GLN A 540 -11.41 23.65 -3.03
C GLN A 540 -10.71 24.45 -4.12
N VAL A 541 -11.07 24.27 -5.39
CA VAL A 541 -10.47 25.02 -6.51
C VAL A 541 -10.78 26.51 -6.38
N ALA A 542 -12.05 26.86 -6.13
CA ALA A 542 -12.47 28.25 -5.93
C ALA A 542 -11.76 28.91 -4.74
N LEU A 543 -11.54 28.16 -3.65
CA LEU A 543 -10.74 28.62 -2.51
C LEU A 543 -9.28 28.92 -2.93
N LEU A 544 -8.62 27.99 -3.63
CA LEU A 544 -7.23 28.17 -4.07
C LEU A 544 -7.06 29.36 -5.02
N ASP A 545 -7.98 29.53 -5.97
CA ASP A 545 -8.00 30.66 -6.89
C ASP A 545 -8.13 31.99 -6.15
N ALA A 546 -9.04 32.06 -5.18
CA ALA A 546 -9.26 33.25 -4.37
C ALA A 546 -8.07 33.58 -3.46
N LEU A 547 -7.42 32.57 -2.87
CA LEU A 547 -6.21 32.72 -2.06
C LEU A 547 -5.02 33.20 -2.91
N ALA A 548 -4.79 32.58 -4.08
CA ALA A 548 -3.72 32.97 -4.99
C ALA A 548 -3.86 34.44 -5.44
N ALA A 549 -5.09 34.91 -5.66
CA ALA A 549 -5.38 36.30 -6.03
C ALA A 549 -5.03 37.33 -4.94
N THR A 550 -4.79 36.93 -3.70
CA THR A 550 -4.39 37.85 -2.62
C THR A 550 -2.95 38.34 -2.76
N GLY A 551 -2.08 37.57 -3.42
CA GLY A 551 -0.65 37.83 -3.49
C GLY A 551 0.12 37.49 -2.21
N THR A 552 -0.55 37.02 -1.15
CA THR A 552 0.12 36.49 0.04
C THR A 552 0.84 35.18 -0.33
N PRO A 553 2.09 34.94 0.13
CA PRO A 553 2.80 33.70 -0.16
C PRO A 553 1.98 32.46 0.20
N LEU A 554 1.57 31.72 -0.83
CA LEU A 554 0.71 30.55 -0.72
C LEU A 554 1.54 29.27 -0.78
N VAL A 555 1.48 28.48 0.28
CA VAL A 555 1.99 27.10 0.33
C VAL A 555 0.81 26.15 0.27
N VAL A 556 0.79 25.26 -0.72
CA VAL A 556 -0.25 24.23 -0.87
C VAL A 556 0.28 22.91 -0.31
N VAL A 557 -0.40 22.38 0.70
CA VAL A 557 -0.16 21.04 1.24
C VAL A 557 -1.26 20.12 0.71
N VAL A 558 -0.87 19.11 -0.06
CA VAL A 558 -1.79 18.14 -0.65
C VAL A 558 -1.76 16.86 0.20
N ILE A 559 -2.82 16.66 0.98
CA ILE A 559 -3.10 15.42 1.71
C ILE A 559 -4.15 14.68 0.90
N ALA A 560 -3.70 13.73 0.08
CA ALA A 560 -4.57 13.00 -0.85
C ALA A 560 -4.09 11.56 -0.99
N SER A 561 -5.03 10.63 -1.10
CA SER A 561 -4.76 9.20 -1.23
C SER A 561 -3.96 8.85 -2.48
N LYS A 562 -4.08 9.67 -3.52
CA LYS A 562 -3.42 9.46 -4.81
C LYS A 562 -3.12 10.79 -5.50
N PRO A 563 -2.35 10.79 -6.60
CA PRO A 563 -2.16 11.98 -7.39
C PRO A 563 -3.48 12.60 -7.87
N LEU A 564 -3.66 13.90 -7.59
CA LEU A 564 -4.79 14.70 -8.05
C LEU A 564 -4.36 15.72 -9.11
N VAL A 565 -5.27 16.06 -10.01
CA VAL A 565 -5.12 17.17 -10.95
C VAL A 565 -5.26 18.47 -10.18
N LEU A 566 -4.18 19.24 -10.14
CA LEU A 566 -4.11 20.52 -9.42
C LEU A 566 -4.47 21.68 -10.35
N PRO A 567 -5.24 22.68 -9.88
CA PRO A 567 -5.58 23.86 -10.66
C PRO A 567 -4.35 24.76 -10.87
N ASP A 568 -4.41 25.65 -11.85
CA ASP A 568 -3.32 26.59 -12.16
C ASP A 568 -2.94 27.47 -10.97
N SER A 569 -3.89 27.83 -10.09
CA SER A 569 -3.62 28.56 -8.84
C SER A 569 -2.72 27.79 -7.88
N ALA A 570 -2.92 26.48 -7.75
CA ALA A 570 -2.04 25.62 -6.96
C ALA A 570 -0.69 25.43 -7.65
N LEU A 571 -0.68 25.21 -8.97
CA LEU A 571 0.57 25.09 -9.73
C LEU A 571 1.40 26.37 -9.71
N GLY A 572 0.76 27.53 -9.61
CA GLY A 572 1.39 28.85 -9.46
C GLY A 572 1.75 29.23 -8.03
N ALA A 573 1.45 28.39 -7.04
CA ALA A 573 1.75 28.67 -5.64
C ALA A 573 3.27 28.77 -5.37
N ALA A 574 3.61 29.40 -4.25
CA ALA A 574 4.98 29.62 -3.83
C ALA A 574 5.67 28.29 -3.46
N ALA A 575 4.94 27.36 -2.85
CA ALA A 575 5.39 25.98 -2.69
C ALA A 575 4.25 24.97 -2.74
N ILE A 576 4.58 23.73 -3.09
CA ILE A 576 3.68 22.58 -3.08
C ILE A 576 4.36 21.42 -2.34
N VAL A 577 3.70 20.92 -1.29
CA VAL A 577 4.12 19.73 -0.54
C VAL A 577 3.06 18.66 -0.74
N TRP A 578 3.44 17.48 -1.21
CA TRP A 578 2.57 16.31 -1.23
C TRP A 578 2.93 15.38 -0.07
N ALA A 579 1.90 14.94 0.65
CA ALA A 579 2.04 14.17 1.88
C ALA A 579 1.31 12.82 1.84
N ALA A 580 0.74 12.43 0.70
CA ALA A 580 -0.19 11.31 0.59
C ALA A 580 -1.22 11.32 1.75
N ASN A 581 -1.36 10.22 2.48
CA ASN A 581 -1.92 10.19 3.84
C ASN A 581 -0.77 9.95 4.83
N PRO A 582 -0.34 10.96 5.62
CA PRO A 582 0.91 10.92 6.39
C PRO A 582 0.79 10.31 7.79
N GLY A 583 -0.32 9.63 8.11
CA GLY A 583 -0.51 8.93 9.39
C GLY A 583 -0.67 9.84 10.61
N MET A 584 -0.56 9.26 11.80
CA MET A 584 -0.83 9.94 13.08
C MET A 584 0.10 11.14 13.34
N ARG A 585 1.38 11.05 12.97
CA ARG A 585 2.37 12.12 13.20
C ARG A 585 2.60 13.02 11.97
N GLY A 586 1.73 12.93 10.96
CA GLY A 586 1.86 13.65 9.71
C GLY A 586 1.84 15.17 9.84
N GLY A 587 0.91 15.74 10.62
CA GLY A 587 0.83 17.18 10.84
C GLY A 587 2.07 17.76 11.53
N GLN A 588 2.70 16.98 12.42
CA GLN A 588 4.00 17.33 12.99
C GLN A 588 5.07 17.38 11.90
N ALA A 589 5.21 16.30 11.11
CA ALA A 589 6.23 16.20 10.07
C ALA A 589 6.09 17.33 9.03
N ILE A 590 4.86 17.62 8.60
CA ILE A 590 4.56 18.72 7.69
C ILE A 590 4.99 20.05 8.31
N THR A 591 4.64 20.30 9.57
CA THR A 591 5.03 21.54 10.26
C THR A 591 6.54 21.69 10.36
N GLU A 592 7.24 20.60 10.70
CA GLU A 592 8.70 20.60 10.79
C GLU A 592 9.35 20.87 9.43
N LEU A 593 8.80 20.32 8.34
CA LEU A 593 9.23 20.63 6.99
C LEU A 593 9.01 22.11 6.68
N LEU A 594 7.79 22.63 6.91
CA LEU A 594 7.45 24.03 6.64
C LEU A 594 8.39 25.01 7.37
N LEU A 595 8.74 24.69 8.61
CA LEU A 595 9.63 25.52 9.42
C LEU A 595 11.13 25.24 9.17
N GLY A 596 11.49 24.27 8.34
CA GLY A 596 12.88 23.91 8.06
C GLY A 596 13.60 23.24 9.23
N LEU A 597 12.86 22.57 10.12
CA LEU A 597 13.37 21.74 11.20
C LEU A 597 13.83 20.36 10.71
N VAL A 598 13.30 19.93 9.57
CA VAL A 598 13.74 18.75 8.83
C VAL A 598 13.99 19.12 7.36
N GLU A 599 14.79 18.30 6.69
CA GLU A 599 15.02 18.43 5.24
C GLU A 599 13.98 17.59 4.48
N PRO A 600 13.42 18.09 3.36
CA PRO A 600 12.61 17.27 2.47
C PRO A 600 13.49 16.23 1.79
N THR A 601 13.12 14.95 1.93
CA THR A 601 13.88 13.82 1.40
C THR A 601 13.05 12.88 0.53
N GLY A 602 11.72 13.03 0.52
CA GLY A 602 10.85 12.18 -0.28
C GLY A 602 11.03 12.39 -1.79
N ARG A 603 10.73 11.33 -2.55
CA ARG A 603 10.67 11.30 -4.01
C ARG A 603 9.39 10.60 -4.46
N LEU A 604 8.76 11.07 -5.53
CA LEU A 604 7.51 10.51 -6.04
C LEU A 604 7.66 9.03 -6.42
N PRO A 605 6.88 8.11 -5.85
CA PRO A 605 6.80 6.72 -6.33
C PRO A 605 5.80 6.58 -7.50
N ILE A 606 5.15 7.67 -7.91
CA ILE A 606 4.07 7.70 -8.90
C ILE A 606 4.02 9.04 -9.64
N SER A 607 3.66 9.03 -10.93
CA SER A 607 3.57 10.23 -11.77
C SER A 607 2.20 10.91 -11.65
N PHE A 608 2.18 12.25 -11.64
CA PHE A 608 0.98 13.08 -11.60
C PHE A 608 0.49 13.44 -13.01
N ALA A 609 -0.78 13.19 -13.29
CA ALA A 609 -1.41 13.64 -14.53
C ALA A 609 -1.80 15.14 -14.48
N ARG A 610 -1.88 15.75 -15.66
CA ARG A 610 -2.45 17.10 -15.87
C ARG A 610 -3.95 17.07 -16.06
N HIS A 611 -4.46 15.94 -16.53
CA HIS A 611 -5.87 15.71 -16.81
C HIS A 611 -6.11 14.20 -16.92
N ALA A 612 -7.30 13.71 -16.57
CA ALA A 612 -7.63 12.29 -16.68
C ALA A 612 -7.46 11.73 -18.12
N GLY A 613 -7.70 12.56 -19.14
CA GLY A 613 -7.48 12.20 -20.54
C GLY A 613 -6.00 12.01 -20.95
N GLN A 614 -5.05 12.34 -20.08
CA GLN A 614 -3.62 12.07 -20.27
C GLN A 614 -3.26 10.62 -19.92
N GLN A 615 -4.12 9.88 -19.22
CA GLN A 615 -3.84 8.51 -18.81
C GLN A 615 -3.59 7.60 -20.03
N PRO A 616 -2.62 6.66 -19.95
CA PRO A 616 -1.72 6.42 -18.82
C PRO A 616 -0.53 7.41 -18.73
N THR A 617 -0.08 7.72 -17.51
CA THR A 617 1.04 8.66 -17.26
C THR A 617 2.30 8.05 -16.62
N TYR A 618 2.34 6.74 -16.38
CA TYR A 618 3.50 6.09 -15.76
C TYR A 618 4.78 6.28 -16.59
N TYR A 619 5.95 6.40 -15.94
CA TYR A 619 7.18 6.83 -16.63
C TYR A 619 7.71 5.82 -17.69
N ASN A 620 7.51 4.52 -17.45
CA ASN A 620 8.01 3.43 -18.30
C ASN A 620 7.09 3.16 -19.52
N GLN A 621 6.83 4.20 -20.32
CA GLN A 621 6.00 4.14 -21.52
C GLN A 621 6.65 3.27 -22.61
N VAL A 622 5.80 2.53 -23.36
CA VAL A 622 6.23 1.66 -24.46
C VAL A 622 6.50 2.48 -25.73
N ARG A 623 7.64 2.24 -26.37
CA ARG A 623 8.03 2.92 -27.62
C ARG A 623 7.12 2.53 -28.80
N GLY A 624 6.84 3.49 -29.68
CA GLY A 624 6.10 3.27 -30.94
C GLY A 624 5.06 4.32 -31.31
N GLN A 625 4.84 5.35 -30.46
CA GLN A 625 3.88 6.41 -30.74
C GLN A 625 4.33 7.34 -31.88
N HIS A 626 3.39 7.76 -32.74
CA HIS A 626 3.61 8.83 -33.72
C HIS A 626 3.31 10.20 -33.10
N GLY A 627 4.35 10.99 -32.87
CA GLY A 627 4.26 12.27 -32.15
C GLY A 627 4.44 12.09 -30.64
N SER A 628 4.48 13.20 -29.91
CA SER A 628 4.82 13.22 -28.48
C SER A 628 3.91 14.15 -27.66
N ARG A 629 2.71 14.42 -28.18
CA ARG A 629 1.69 15.30 -27.56
C ARG A 629 0.30 14.88 -28.05
N TYR A 630 -0.71 15.15 -27.24
CA TYR A 630 -2.09 15.28 -27.75
C TYR A 630 -2.20 16.58 -28.57
N ALA A 631 -3.28 16.73 -29.33
CA ALA A 631 -3.51 17.95 -30.12
C ALA A 631 -3.69 19.19 -29.24
N ASP A 632 -4.21 18.99 -28.03
CA ASP A 632 -4.64 19.99 -27.05
C ASP A 632 -3.91 19.89 -25.70
N LEU A 633 -3.15 18.82 -25.46
CA LEU A 633 -2.45 18.59 -24.19
C LEU A 633 -1.02 18.06 -24.40
N THR A 634 -0.07 18.53 -23.59
CA THR A 634 1.27 17.95 -23.51
C THR A 634 1.20 16.53 -22.92
N GLN A 635 2.09 15.63 -23.35
CA GLN A 635 2.22 14.32 -22.70
C GLN A 635 3.12 14.34 -21.46
N ARG A 636 3.87 15.43 -21.23
CA ARG A 636 4.68 15.55 -20.00
C ARG A 636 3.75 15.57 -18.78
N PRO A 637 3.97 14.71 -17.77
CA PRO A 637 3.18 14.75 -16.54
C PRO A 637 3.33 16.11 -15.84
N THR A 638 2.48 16.36 -14.84
CA THR A 638 2.63 17.53 -13.97
C THR A 638 3.91 17.39 -13.14
N PHE A 639 4.08 16.22 -12.53
CA PHE A 639 5.27 15.77 -11.82
C PHE A 639 5.52 14.30 -12.20
N ALA A 640 6.74 13.93 -12.52
CA ALA A 640 7.13 12.60 -12.95
C ALA A 640 7.61 11.73 -11.79
N PHE A 641 7.59 10.42 -12.00
CA PHE A 641 8.22 9.44 -11.12
C PHE A 641 9.64 9.84 -10.72
N GLY A 642 9.94 9.68 -9.44
CA GLY A 642 11.22 10.01 -8.84
C GLY A 642 11.45 11.50 -8.59
N GLU A 643 10.56 12.42 -8.98
CA GLU A 643 10.74 13.84 -8.65
C GLU A 643 10.52 14.14 -7.16
N GLY A 644 11.26 15.12 -6.65
CA GLY A 644 11.13 15.64 -5.29
C GLY A 644 12.31 16.53 -4.96
N LEU A 645 12.05 17.72 -4.44
CA LEU A 645 13.05 18.74 -4.15
C LEU A 645 13.61 18.56 -2.73
N SER A 646 14.77 19.15 -2.49
CA SER A 646 15.32 19.38 -1.15
C SER A 646 15.43 20.90 -0.88
N TYR A 647 15.79 21.31 0.33
CA TYR A 647 16.16 22.72 0.59
C TYR A 647 17.59 23.06 0.19
N THR A 648 18.23 22.18 -0.57
CA THR A 648 19.58 22.35 -1.09
C THR A 648 19.64 21.92 -2.56
N THR A 649 20.79 22.11 -3.18
CA THR A 649 21.03 21.69 -4.56
C THR A 649 22.04 20.56 -4.58
N VAL A 650 21.73 19.50 -5.35
CA VAL A 650 22.65 18.38 -5.58
C VAL A 650 22.92 18.29 -7.09
N GLU A 651 24.20 18.30 -7.44
CA GLU A 651 24.67 18.15 -8.81
C GLU A 651 25.19 16.72 -9.03
N TYR A 652 24.96 16.22 -10.24
CA TYR A 652 25.43 14.91 -10.70
C TYR A 652 26.46 15.15 -11.80
N ASP A 653 27.62 14.51 -11.69
CA ASP A 653 28.62 14.51 -12.75
C ASP A 653 29.34 13.15 -12.85
N ASP A 654 30.16 13.02 -13.91
CA ASP A 654 31.14 11.93 -14.01
C ASP A 654 30.54 10.52 -13.85
N LEU A 655 29.40 10.27 -14.53
CA LEU A 655 28.86 8.92 -14.68
C LEU A 655 29.78 8.09 -15.59
N ARG A 656 30.24 6.95 -15.10
CA ARG A 656 31.14 6.05 -15.82
C ARG A 656 30.88 4.59 -15.47
N ILE A 657 30.72 3.77 -16.50
CA ILE A 657 30.68 2.31 -16.39
C ILE A 657 32.12 1.80 -16.35
N LEU A 658 32.42 0.92 -15.39
CA LEU A 658 33.79 0.44 -15.17
C LEU A 658 34.23 -0.55 -16.25
N GLU A 659 33.32 -1.44 -16.65
CA GLU A 659 33.50 -2.37 -17.76
C GLU A 659 32.28 -2.26 -18.69
N PRO A 660 32.39 -1.64 -19.87
CA PRO A 660 31.26 -1.36 -20.75
C PRO A 660 30.81 -2.57 -21.58
N ARG A 661 31.42 -3.75 -21.38
CA ARG A 661 31.01 -5.02 -21.99
C ARG A 661 30.86 -6.07 -20.91
N VAL A 662 29.66 -6.58 -20.73
CA VAL A 662 29.33 -7.57 -19.70
C VAL A 662 28.61 -8.77 -20.31
N GLU A 663 28.85 -9.97 -19.78
CA GLU A 663 28.05 -11.14 -20.12
C GLU A 663 26.73 -11.13 -19.32
N THR A 664 25.75 -11.93 -19.74
CA THR A 664 24.44 -12.01 -19.05
C THR A 664 24.57 -12.41 -17.56
N ALA A 665 25.60 -13.18 -17.21
CA ALA A 665 25.86 -13.61 -15.83
C ALA A 665 26.64 -12.60 -14.98
N ASP A 666 27.16 -11.53 -15.60
CA ASP A 666 27.97 -10.52 -14.93
C ASP A 666 27.12 -9.48 -14.17
N VAL A 667 27.81 -8.61 -13.43
CA VAL A 667 27.25 -7.43 -12.79
C VAL A 667 27.82 -6.19 -13.49
N LEU A 668 26.95 -5.36 -14.04
CA LEU A 668 27.29 -4.03 -14.53
C LEU A 668 27.63 -3.14 -13.34
N ARG A 669 28.88 -2.66 -13.29
CA ARG A 669 29.35 -1.73 -12.25
C ARG A 669 29.56 -0.35 -12.83
N ALA A 670 28.95 0.64 -12.22
CA ALA A 670 29.11 2.04 -12.59
C ALA A 670 29.36 2.92 -11.36
N ARG A 671 29.89 4.11 -11.61
CA ARG A 671 30.09 5.15 -10.60
C ARG A 671 29.56 6.47 -11.11
N VAL A 672 28.94 7.24 -10.24
CA VAL A 672 28.52 8.62 -10.47
C VAL A 672 28.98 9.48 -9.30
N THR A 673 29.40 10.69 -9.55
CA THR A 673 29.72 11.63 -8.48
C THR A 673 28.50 12.51 -8.22
N VAL A 674 28.14 12.64 -6.95
CA VAL A 674 27.06 13.52 -6.49
C VAL A 674 27.62 14.53 -5.50
N ARG A 675 27.23 15.79 -5.67
CA ARG A 675 27.75 16.90 -4.88
C ARG A 675 26.64 17.78 -4.37
N ASN A 676 26.59 17.98 -3.07
CA ASN A 676 25.74 19.01 -2.48
C ASN A 676 26.39 20.37 -2.67
N THR A 677 25.79 21.21 -3.51
CA THR A 677 26.29 22.56 -3.86
C THR A 677 25.60 23.68 -3.08
N GLY A 678 24.64 23.35 -2.22
CA GLY A 678 23.94 24.32 -1.40
C GLY A 678 24.47 24.41 0.03
N SER A 679 23.67 25.00 0.91
CA SER A 679 24.03 25.35 2.29
C SER A 679 23.36 24.47 3.37
N ARG A 680 22.53 23.50 2.97
CA ARG A 680 21.79 22.62 3.87
C ARG A 680 22.15 21.16 3.57
N PRO A 681 22.10 20.25 4.56
CA PRO A 681 22.33 18.84 4.28
C PRO A 681 21.23 18.27 3.37
N ALA A 682 21.54 17.17 2.68
CA ALA A 682 20.56 16.43 1.88
C ALA A 682 20.67 14.93 2.13
N VAL A 683 19.54 14.23 2.01
CA VAL A 683 19.53 12.80 1.66
C VAL A 683 19.08 12.75 0.20
N GLU A 684 19.98 12.34 -0.67
CA GLU A 684 19.74 12.27 -2.11
C GLU A 684 19.48 10.82 -2.53
N THR A 685 18.37 10.60 -3.23
CA THR A 685 18.04 9.30 -3.85
C THR A 685 18.55 9.29 -5.29
N VAL A 686 19.73 8.70 -5.49
CA VAL A 686 20.34 8.46 -6.80
C VAL A 686 19.59 7.33 -7.49
N GLN A 687 18.96 7.60 -8.63
CA GLN A 687 18.12 6.65 -9.36
C GLN A 687 18.83 6.19 -10.63
N ALA A 688 18.82 4.87 -10.90
CA ALA A 688 19.49 4.25 -12.03
C ALA A 688 18.49 3.45 -12.89
N TYR A 689 18.38 3.88 -14.14
CA TYR A 689 17.48 3.33 -15.13
C TYR A 689 18.24 2.66 -16.26
N ILE A 690 17.63 1.64 -16.87
CA ILE A 690 18.13 0.99 -18.08
C ILE A 690 17.21 1.31 -19.25
N ARG A 691 17.82 1.66 -20.38
CA ARG A 691 17.20 1.61 -21.70
C ARG A 691 17.89 0.53 -22.53
N ASP A 692 17.12 -0.47 -22.94
CA ASP A 692 17.50 -1.37 -24.02
C ASP A 692 17.28 -0.67 -25.36
N LEU A 693 18.34 -0.44 -26.13
CA LEU A 693 18.26 0.37 -27.35
C LEU A 693 17.47 -0.34 -28.46
N VAL A 694 17.57 -1.66 -28.56
CA VAL A 694 16.96 -2.44 -29.64
C VAL A 694 16.44 -3.75 -29.08
N THR A 695 15.12 -3.84 -28.99
CA THR A 695 14.41 -5.01 -28.46
C THR A 695 13.70 -5.76 -29.59
N SER A 696 13.64 -7.09 -29.52
CA SER A 696 12.92 -7.93 -30.51
C SER A 696 11.41 -7.70 -30.55
N VAL A 697 10.87 -7.09 -29.49
CA VAL A 697 9.47 -6.70 -29.33
C VAL A 697 9.39 -5.29 -28.77
N THR A 698 8.26 -4.59 -28.93
CA THR A 698 8.09 -3.27 -28.32
C THR A 698 8.22 -3.35 -26.80
N TRP A 699 9.00 -2.42 -26.23
CA TRP A 699 9.32 -2.38 -24.81
C TRP A 699 9.34 -0.95 -24.27
N ALA A 700 9.39 -0.83 -22.95
CA ALA A 700 9.54 0.45 -22.26
C ALA A 700 10.78 1.20 -22.76
N ASP A 701 10.70 2.53 -22.70
CA ASP A 701 11.80 3.41 -23.07
C ASP A 701 12.92 3.45 -22.03
N ILE A 702 12.56 3.46 -20.74
CA ILE A 702 13.44 3.33 -19.59
C ILE A 702 12.73 2.53 -18.49
N GLU A 703 13.49 1.82 -17.66
CA GLU A 703 13.01 1.13 -16.47
C GLU A 703 13.98 1.35 -15.32
N LEU A 704 13.48 1.65 -14.11
CA LEU A 704 14.25 1.68 -12.89
C LEU A 704 14.78 0.27 -12.64
N LYS A 705 16.07 0.17 -12.29
CA LYS A 705 16.69 -1.11 -11.93
C LYS A 705 17.46 -1.05 -10.62
N ALA A 706 17.90 0.13 -10.20
CA ALA A 706 18.53 0.34 -8.91
C ALA A 706 18.34 1.77 -8.42
N TYR A 707 18.45 1.96 -7.11
CA TYR A 707 18.59 3.27 -6.49
C TYR A 707 19.49 3.20 -5.25
N ARG A 708 20.06 4.34 -4.85
CA ARG A 708 20.89 4.46 -3.64
C ARG A 708 20.60 5.79 -2.94
N GLN A 709 20.41 5.74 -1.64
CA GLN A 709 20.31 6.95 -0.82
C GLN A 709 21.65 7.34 -0.24
N VAL A 710 22.03 8.61 -0.37
CA VAL A 710 23.28 9.13 0.18
C VAL A 710 23.03 10.42 0.95
N THR A 711 23.56 10.49 2.17
CA THR A 711 23.57 11.74 2.95
C THR A 711 24.75 12.60 2.53
N LEU A 712 24.52 13.88 2.25
CA LEU A 712 25.55 14.85 1.85
C LEU A 712 25.47 16.09 2.75
N ALA A 713 26.55 16.39 3.45
CA ALA A 713 26.74 17.68 4.10
C ALA A 713 26.91 18.81 3.04
N PRO A 714 26.68 20.09 3.41
CA PRO A 714 26.92 21.21 2.51
C PRO A 714 28.35 21.20 1.93
N GLY A 715 28.47 21.27 0.61
CA GLY A 715 29.75 21.23 -0.11
C GLY A 715 30.37 19.84 -0.27
N GLU A 716 29.82 18.79 0.35
CA GLU A 716 30.32 17.42 0.27
C GLU A 716 30.11 16.85 -1.15
N SER A 717 31.09 16.08 -1.62
CA SER A 717 31.01 15.28 -2.84
C SER A 717 31.26 13.82 -2.52
N ARG A 718 30.43 12.91 -3.06
CA ARG A 718 30.57 11.47 -2.90
C ARG A 718 30.52 10.77 -4.26
N VAL A 719 31.29 9.70 -4.38
CA VAL A 719 31.17 8.76 -5.49
C VAL A 719 30.20 7.67 -5.06
N VAL A 720 29.11 7.52 -5.81
CA VAL A 720 28.08 6.50 -5.59
C VAL A 720 28.33 5.35 -6.55
N GLU A 721 28.40 4.14 -6.01
CA GLU A 721 28.54 2.91 -6.80
C GLU A 721 27.16 2.34 -7.12
N ILE A 722 26.99 1.92 -8.37
CA ILE A 722 25.80 1.28 -8.88
C ILE A 722 26.20 -0.10 -9.37
N ASP A 723 25.70 -1.11 -8.69
CA ASP A 723 25.85 -2.52 -9.05
C ASP A 723 24.50 -3.03 -9.55
N LEU A 724 24.46 -3.49 -10.80
CA LEU A 724 23.27 -4.00 -11.46
C LEU A 724 23.56 -5.35 -12.11
N PRO A 725 22.93 -6.46 -11.68
CA PRO A 725 23.05 -7.73 -12.40
C PRO A 725 22.59 -7.58 -13.85
N ALA A 726 23.40 -8.01 -14.81
CA ALA A 726 23.05 -7.93 -16.23
C ALA A 726 21.78 -8.73 -16.56
N ALA A 727 21.49 -9.78 -15.77
CA ALA A 727 20.25 -10.55 -15.80
C ALA A 727 18.98 -9.71 -15.61
N GLU A 728 19.06 -8.55 -14.94
CA GLU A 728 17.94 -7.64 -14.70
C GLU A 728 17.64 -6.72 -15.89
N CYS A 729 18.56 -6.61 -16.83
CA CYS A 729 18.40 -5.91 -18.12
C CYS A 729 17.58 -6.77 -19.10
N SER A 730 16.41 -7.22 -18.65
CA SER A 730 15.55 -8.17 -19.36
C SER A 730 14.29 -7.53 -19.92
N ILE A 731 13.79 -8.13 -21.01
CA ILE A 731 12.46 -7.88 -21.56
C ILE A 731 11.59 -9.13 -21.42
N VAL A 732 10.30 -9.01 -21.74
CA VAL A 732 9.44 -10.18 -21.98
C VAL A 732 9.18 -10.32 -23.48
N ASP A 733 9.64 -11.43 -24.05
CA ASP A 733 9.55 -11.72 -25.48
C ASP A 733 8.10 -11.96 -25.96
N ALA A 734 7.92 -12.17 -27.27
CA ALA A 734 6.59 -12.35 -27.88
C ALA A 734 5.86 -13.62 -27.41
N VAL A 735 6.60 -14.63 -26.91
CA VAL A 735 6.02 -15.89 -26.38
C VAL A 735 5.87 -15.86 -24.86
N GLY A 736 6.18 -14.74 -24.22
CA GLY A 736 5.95 -14.53 -22.78
C GLY A 736 7.09 -15.01 -21.89
N ARG A 737 8.33 -15.15 -22.40
CA ARG A 737 9.50 -15.48 -21.57
C ARG A 737 10.27 -14.22 -21.22
N ARG A 738 10.69 -14.10 -19.96
CA ARG A 738 11.63 -13.06 -19.53
C ARG A 738 13.04 -13.45 -19.97
N VAL A 739 13.68 -12.62 -20.79
CA VAL A 739 14.97 -12.89 -21.42
C VAL A 739 15.84 -11.64 -21.43
N VAL A 740 17.16 -11.83 -21.38
CA VAL A 740 18.13 -10.79 -21.70
C VAL A 740 18.52 -10.94 -23.16
N GLU A 741 18.46 -9.85 -23.91
CA GLU A 741 18.88 -9.82 -25.32
C GLU A 741 20.30 -9.23 -25.41
N ALA A 742 21.20 -9.91 -26.13
CA ALA A 742 22.51 -9.36 -26.41
C ALA A 742 22.36 -8.13 -27.31
N GLY A 743 23.00 -7.03 -26.95
CA GLY A 743 22.77 -5.74 -27.61
C GLY A 743 23.36 -4.57 -26.85
N ASP A 744 23.09 -3.38 -27.38
CA ASP A 744 23.53 -2.12 -26.79
C ASP A 744 22.44 -1.55 -25.86
N PHE A 745 22.89 -1.05 -24.71
CA PHE A 745 22.07 -0.50 -23.65
C PHE A 745 22.60 0.87 -23.21
N GLU A 746 21.74 1.66 -22.58
CA GLU A 746 22.13 2.86 -21.84
C GLU A 746 21.82 2.69 -20.36
N LEU A 747 22.82 2.95 -19.51
CA LEU A 747 22.61 3.26 -18.10
C LEU A 747 22.33 4.76 -17.97
N ARG A 748 21.19 5.11 -17.37
CA ARG A 748 20.75 6.48 -17.15
C ARG A 748 20.65 6.75 -15.65
N VAL A 749 21.35 7.77 -15.16
CA VAL A 749 21.46 8.03 -13.72
C VAL A 749 21.14 9.49 -13.42
N GLY A 750 20.25 9.74 -12.47
CA GLY A 750 19.86 11.09 -12.08
C GLY A 750 18.93 11.11 -10.86
N PRO A 751 18.37 12.28 -10.55
CA PRO A 751 17.48 12.47 -9.39
C PRO A 751 16.03 12.09 -9.67
N SER A 752 15.65 11.75 -10.91
CA SER A 752 14.27 11.36 -11.27
C SER A 752 14.22 10.63 -12.63
N SER A 753 13.01 10.23 -13.06
CA SER A 753 12.79 9.62 -14.38
C SER A 753 12.79 10.63 -15.53
N VAL A 754 12.96 11.94 -15.25
CA VAL A 754 12.94 13.00 -16.25
C VAL A 754 14.21 12.91 -17.10
N PRO A 755 14.13 12.70 -18.42
CA PRO A 755 15.33 12.48 -19.25
C PRO A 755 16.36 13.62 -19.18
N GLU A 756 15.90 14.86 -19.03
CA GLU A 756 16.78 16.03 -18.97
C GLU A 756 17.59 16.13 -17.66
N SER A 757 17.22 15.38 -16.61
CA SER A 757 17.94 15.35 -15.33
C SER A 757 18.96 14.21 -15.24
N GLN A 758 19.08 13.37 -16.28
CA GLN A 758 19.87 12.13 -16.26
C GLN A 758 21.19 12.27 -17.02
N LEU A 759 22.26 11.75 -16.41
CA LEU A 759 23.49 11.39 -17.10
C LEU A 759 23.30 10.05 -17.82
N VAL A 760 24.00 9.84 -18.94
CA VAL A 760 23.87 8.64 -19.77
C VAL A 760 25.24 8.02 -20.02
N ALA A 761 25.36 6.70 -19.82
CA ALA A 761 26.54 5.92 -20.15
C ALA A 761 26.16 4.66 -20.95
N PRO A 762 26.72 4.46 -22.16
CA PRO A 762 26.42 3.28 -22.98
C PRO A 762 27.22 2.06 -22.53
N PHE A 763 26.64 0.86 -22.69
CA PHE A 763 27.30 -0.43 -22.53
C PHE A 763 26.68 -1.49 -23.44
N THR A 764 27.33 -2.65 -23.54
CA THR A 764 26.85 -3.77 -24.35
C THR A 764 26.75 -5.02 -23.47
N ILE A 765 25.64 -5.76 -23.59
CA ILE A 765 25.52 -7.11 -23.04
C ILE A 765 25.84 -8.13 -24.13
N THR A 766 26.76 -9.04 -23.85
CA THR A 766 27.07 -10.19 -24.71
C THR A 766 26.40 -11.46 -24.20
N ALA A 767 26.17 -12.39 -25.14
CA ALA A 767 25.54 -13.69 -24.87
C ALA A 767 26.37 -14.54 -23.90
#